data_AF-A0A0C3I3M7-F1
#
_entry.id   AF-A0A0C3I3M7-F1
#
_cell.length_a   1.000
_cell.length_b   1.000
_cell.length_c   1.000
_cell.angle_alpha   90.00
_cell.angle_beta   90.00
_cell.angle_gamma   90.00
#
_symmetry.space_group_name_H-M   'P 1'
#
loop_
_entity.id
_entity.type
_entity.pdbx_description
1 polymer ?
#
loop_
_entity_poly.entity_id
_entity_poly.type
_entity_poly.pdbx_seq_one_letter_code
_entity_poly.pdbx_strand_id
1 'polypeptide(L)'
;MANIHFTPLRIGTSNAAGERISSVDPLLSRTNYFDGQLLKAADLARDQIYLDERLLELGQVFGAGIVRGLEPSLHSGHLLEVSPGIAIAPSGRVLQLSNTALRIDLLDSGLIATLNDGRFRGPARGLHALALTHTQVVDGVAEAFPKDLSTARVPHVAAWAEGVELRLMPLPLPLPRQDEIAVRASLARELLSGGERLALPSDDAVALGLIAVERGRILWLDRGLLRRPQRPPNTPDAIQQDLATHYQELMQAVLAARRSAGLRGAFAAGQYFRVLPPWGPLPQEAIDPVGGRQQFFPQDYEVAIAPVRRSELAAVLADSARLAPIDLERDADCDVMVLVPMSDSAFALRARQLEAPAEFRPRALGRLANLDRLALRILPRPPIHRVDTDADVWRAIWAEADPAELMYVRRPPRTAETGVSALVLALGASLPPPGSALPPDAAALEERLDAALEAVDAAAQARTTLENEAARLRLHIAELEKALAATGTDLPDDLLAEVERLGLALETARKEIAALEAEDRNAAILANALEAASDRIDALKLALDAANAEIERLKTASAPVDETLEARIEELVAALGSERTRAATLEQERTALSTRLAVAEATIGRLEREAAQAGDLATQLPLALLAQARGADDAGIKAATGADKLIGADARARIAAVQIVGMADRRLDPALWPTLPALARLDPAVFVKLRDHFLAAAGQLDLAKFFLEEGPGLGLSGALLELWKRVLG
;
A
#
# COMPACT_ATOMS: atom_id res chain seq x y z
N MET A 1 -4.81 -32.92 30.76
CA MET A 1 -4.45 -31.56 31.24
C MET A 1 -3.02 -31.64 31.77
N ALA A 2 -2.06 -31.07 31.05
CA ALA A 2 -0.69 -30.95 31.54
C ALA A 2 -0.62 -29.73 32.47
N ASN A 3 -0.13 -29.91 33.70
CA ASN A 3 0.14 -28.79 34.60
C ASN A 3 1.32 -27.99 34.03
N ILE A 4 1.09 -26.71 33.77
CA ILE A 4 2.12 -25.77 33.29
C ILE A 4 2.52 -24.91 34.50
N HIS A 5 3.80 -24.92 34.89
CA HIS A 5 4.34 -24.02 35.90
C HIS A 5 5.06 -22.84 35.24
N PHE A 6 4.51 -21.64 35.43
CA PHE A 6 5.07 -20.42 34.88
C PHE A 6 6.28 -19.95 35.70
N THR A 7 7.47 -19.96 35.08
CA THR A 7 8.69 -19.35 35.65
C THR A 7 9.08 -18.11 34.84
N PRO A 8 9.09 -16.89 35.42
CA PRO A 8 9.45 -15.68 34.70
C PRO A 8 10.94 -15.65 34.35
N LEU A 9 11.27 -15.24 33.11
CA LEU A 9 12.64 -15.12 32.62
C LEU A 9 13.37 -13.96 33.32
N ARG A 10 14.49 -14.24 34.00
CA ARG A 10 15.44 -13.23 34.51
C ARG A 10 16.69 -13.22 33.64
N ILE A 11 17.04 -12.05 33.10
CA ILE A 11 18.21 -11.83 32.26
C ILE A 11 19.47 -11.88 33.16
N GLY A 12 20.47 -12.71 32.82
CA GLY A 12 21.81 -12.66 33.43
C GLY A 12 22.27 -13.87 34.26
N THR A 13 21.48 -14.95 34.40
CA THR A 13 21.93 -16.21 35.02
C THR A 13 21.72 -17.39 34.07
N SER A 14 22.70 -18.29 33.99
CA SER A 14 22.80 -19.36 33.00
C SER A 14 21.62 -20.36 33.00
N ASN A 15 21.39 -20.92 31.80
CA ASN A 15 20.37 -21.89 31.37
C ASN A 15 18.90 -21.42 31.40
N ALA A 16 18.56 -20.64 30.36
CA ALA A 16 17.21 -20.29 29.94
C ALA A 16 16.44 -21.49 29.32
N ALA A 17 16.29 -22.58 30.07
CA ALA A 17 15.35 -23.63 29.71
C ALA A 17 14.01 -23.36 30.42
N GLY A 18 13.17 -22.50 29.82
CA GLY A 18 11.77 -22.38 30.22
C GLY A 18 11.02 -23.70 30.00
N GLU A 19 9.83 -23.84 30.59
CA GLU A 19 9.00 -25.03 30.35
C GLU A 19 8.66 -25.16 28.87
N ARG A 20 9.03 -26.30 28.27
CA ARG A 20 8.75 -26.62 26.87
C ARG A 20 7.69 -27.70 26.84
N ILE A 21 6.57 -27.41 26.18
CA ILE A 21 5.62 -28.46 25.81
C ILE A 21 6.21 -29.13 24.56
N SER A 22 6.55 -30.42 24.67
CA SER A 22 6.89 -31.21 23.49
C SER A 22 5.64 -31.40 22.65
N SER A 23 5.73 -31.13 21.34
CA SER A 23 4.71 -31.45 20.35
C SER A 23 3.35 -30.77 20.59
N VAL A 24 3.29 -29.45 20.36
CA VAL A 24 2.01 -28.73 20.18
C VAL A 24 1.27 -29.29 18.95
N ASP A 25 2.01 -29.78 17.96
CA ASP A 25 1.51 -30.55 16.81
C ASP A 25 2.54 -31.66 16.43
N PRO A 26 2.17 -32.95 16.44
CA PRO A 26 3.07 -34.05 16.05
C PRO A 26 3.47 -34.03 14.57
N LEU A 27 2.70 -33.37 13.69
CA LEU A 27 3.01 -33.22 12.26
C LEU A 27 4.11 -32.16 12.03
N LEU A 28 4.30 -31.24 12.98
CA LEU A 28 5.41 -30.27 12.99
C LEU A 28 6.68 -30.83 13.65
N SER A 29 6.99 -32.11 13.38
CA SER A 29 8.22 -32.77 13.82
C SER A 29 9.17 -32.98 12.65
N ARG A 30 10.44 -32.63 12.83
CA ARG A 30 11.50 -32.80 11.82
C ARG A 30 12.58 -33.76 12.29
N THR A 31 13.23 -34.44 11.35
CA THR A 31 14.39 -35.28 11.66
C THR A 31 15.58 -34.40 12.03
N ASN A 32 16.25 -34.71 13.15
CA ASN A 32 17.47 -34.03 13.53
C ASN A 32 18.67 -34.72 12.88
N TYR A 33 19.28 -34.07 11.88
CA TYR A 33 20.42 -34.60 11.16
C TYR A 33 21.72 -34.49 11.98
N PHE A 34 22.46 -35.59 12.06
CA PHE A 34 23.81 -35.63 12.62
C PHE A 34 24.67 -36.69 11.93
N ASP A 35 25.97 -36.50 11.96
CA ASP A 35 26.92 -37.40 11.31
C ASP A 35 26.88 -38.80 11.93
N GLY A 36 26.82 -39.82 11.07
CA GLY A 36 26.71 -41.23 11.48
C GLY A 36 25.27 -41.75 11.60
N GLN A 37 24.25 -40.92 11.38
CA GLN A 37 22.85 -41.36 11.33
C GLN A 37 22.52 -42.04 9.98
N LEU A 38 21.92 -43.23 10.02
CA LEU A 38 21.36 -43.89 8.83
C LEU A 38 19.96 -43.37 8.52
N LEU A 39 19.78 -42.72 7.37
CA LEU A 39 18.50 -42.20 6.92
C LEU A 39 17.60 -43.31 6.37
N LYS A 40 16.34 -43.36 6.83
CA LYS A 40 15.31 -44.26 6.30
C LYS A 40 14.27 -43.48 5.51
N ALA A 41 13.49 -44.18 4.68
CA ALA A 41 12.34 -43.59 3.99
C ALA A 41 11.36 -42.91 4.96
N ALA A 42 11.18 -43.45 6.18
CA ALA A 42 10.33 -42.84 7.21
C ALA A 42 10.86 -41.48 7.71
N ASP A 43 12.18 -41.28 7.72
CA ASP A 43 12.79 -40.01 8.15
C ASP A 43 12.62 -38.94 7.06
N LEU A 44 12.79 -39.32 5.80
CA LEU A 44 12.54 -38.44 4.65
C LEU A 44 11.05 -38.11 4.50
N ALA A 45 10.16 -39.09 4.72
CA ALA A 45 8.72 -38.86 4.70
C ALA A 45 8.26 -37.91 5.82
N ARG A 46 8.87 -38.00 7.01
CA ARG A 46 8.62 -37.04 8.09
C ARG A 46 8.99 -35.62 7.67
N ASP A 47 10.13 -35.44 7.03
CA ASP A 47 10.57 -34.12 6.58
C ASP A 47 9.71 -33.58 5.43
N GLN A 48 9.23 -34.45 4.54
CA GLN A 48 8.26 -34.07 3.49
C GLN A 48 6.95 -33.58 4.10
N ILE A 49 6.39 -34.32 5.07
CA ILE A 49 5.17 -33.91 5.79
C ILE A 49 5.40 -32.59 6.53
N TYR A 50 6.52 -32.45 7.24
CA TYR A 50 6.87 -31.21 7.95
C TYR A 50 6.88 -30.00 7.01
N LEU A 51 7.49 -30.13 5.82
CA LEU A 51 7.53 -29.04 4.85
C LEU A 51 6.16 -28.77 4.22
N ASP A 52 5.39 -29.80 3.87
CA ASP A 52 4.04 -29.66 3.32
C ASP A 52 3.12 -28.93 4.32
N GLU A 53 3.11 -29.35 5.60
CA GLU A 53 2.34 -28.68 6.65
C GLU A 53 2.74 -27.22 6.84
N ARG A 54 4.05 -26.89 6.79
CA ARG A 54 4.50 -25.49 6.84
C ARG A 54 4.04 -24.67 5.63
N LEU A 55 3.97 -25.28 4.44
CA LEU A 55 3.46 -24.61 3.25
C LEU A 55 1.94 -24.42 3.33
N LEU A 56 1.22 -25.40 3.88
CA LEU A 56 -0.21 -25.28 4.16
C LEU A 56 -0.50 -24.16 5.17
N GLU A 57 0.24 -24.08 6.27
CA GLU A 57 0.13 -22.96 7.23
C GLU A 57 0.34 -21.60 6.55
N LEU A 58 1.35 -21.47 5.68
CA LEU A 58 1.58 -20.25 4.91
C LEU A 58 0.39 -19.94 3.98
N GLY A 59 -0.17 -20.96 3.31
CA GLY A 59 -1.36 -20.81 2.49
C GLY A 59 -2.59 -20.34 3.28
N GLN A 60 -2.78 -20.87 4.49
CA GLN A 60 -3.86 -20.46 5.39
C GLN A 60 -3.73 -18.98 5.81
N VAL A 61 -2.51 -18.49 6.02
CA VAL A 61 -2.24 -17.08 6.33
C VAL A 61 -2.66 -16.16 5.17
N PHE A 62 -2.41 -16.55 3.93
CA PHE A 62 -2.89 -15.77 2.77
C PHE A 62 -4.42 -15.76 2.70
N GLY A 63 -5.08 -16.84 3.13
CA GLY A 63 -6.52 -16.99 3.12
C GLY A 63 -7.03 -17.75 1.90
N ALA A 64 -8.20 -18.37 2.05
CA ALA A 64 -8.78 -19.28 1.07
C ALA A 64 -9.66 -18.56 0.04
N GLY A 65 -9.79 -19.17 -1.14
CA GLY A 65 -10.64 -18.71 -2.23
C GLY A 65 -9.90 -18.65 -3.57
N ILE A 66 -10.57 -18.08 -4.56
CA ILE A 66 -10.08 -18.02 -5.93
C ILE A 66 -9.21 -16.78 -6.12
N VAL A 67 -7.95 -16.99 -6.52
CA VAL A 67 -6.99 -15.91 -6.77
C VAL A 67 -7.25 -15.29 -8.15
N ARG A 68 -7.39 -16.13 -9.18
CA ARG A 68 -7.70 -15.71 -10.55
C ARG A 68 -8.21 -16.87 -11.41
N GLY A 69 -9.02 -16.57 -12.42
CA GLY A 69 -9.50 -17.57 -13.39
C GLY A 69 -10.42 -18.62 -12.75
N LEU A 70 -10.34 -19.87 -13.18
CA LEU A 70 -11.19 -20.98 -12.70
C LEU A 70 -12.68 -20.73 -12.89
N GLU A 71 -13.06 -20.03 -13.96
CA GLU A 71 -14.45 -19.71 -14.24
C GLU A 71 -15.14 -20.92 -14.86
N PRO A 72 -16.21 -21.46 -14.23
CA PRO A 72 -16.99 -22.51 -14.84
C PRO A 72 -17.99 -21.93 -15.85
N SER A 73 -18.07 -22.53 -17.02
CA SER A 73 -19.05 -22.24 -18.06
C SER A 73 -19.75 -23.52 -18.49
N LEU A 74 -21.08 -23.46 -18.57
CA LEU A 74 -21.92 -24.58 -19.01
C LEU A 74 -22.36 -24.36 -20.45
N HIS A 75 -21.89 -25.21 -21.35
CA HIS A 75 -22.24 -25.19 -22.76
C HIS A 75 -23.25 -26.30 -23.06
N SER A 76 -24.29 -25.97 -23.84
CA SER A 76 -25.29 -26.92 -24.32
C SER A 76 -25.99 -27.73 -23.21
N GLY A 77 -25.94 -27.28 -21.95
CA GLY A 77 -26.56 -27.94 -20.78
C GLY A 77 -25.89 -29.23 -20.30
N HIS A 78 -24.69 -29.57 -20.78
CA HIS A 78 -23.98 -30.80 -20.37
C HIS A 78 -22.45 -30.69 -20.39
N LEU A 79 -21.90 -29.89 -21.31
CA LEU A 79 -20.45 -29.70 -21.42
C LEU A 79 -20.01 -28.60 -20.46
N LEU A 80 -19.37 -28.99 -19.37
CA LEU A 80 -18.79 -28.09 -18.40
C LEU A 80 -17.33 -27.79 -18.76
N GLU A 81 -17.00 -26.51 -18.88
CA GLU A 81 -15.63 -26.05 -19.10
C GLU A 81 -15.20 -25.16 -17.92
N VAL A 82 -14.01 -25.41 -17.37
CA VAL A 82 -13.40 -24.59 -16.33
C VAL A 82 -12.13 -23.97 -16.90
N SER A 83 -12.08 -22.64 -16.91
CA SER A 83 -10.91 -21.91 -17.42
C SER A 83 -9.66 -22.11 -16.54
N PRO A 84 -8.45 -22.01 -17.11
CA PRO A 84 -7.21 -22.02 -16.32
C PRO A 84 -7.23 -20.97 -15.22
N GLY A 85 -6.55 -21.25 -14.11
CA GLY A 85 -6.53 -20.34 -12.97
C GLY A 85 -5.93 -20.95 -11.72
N ILE A 86 -5.99 -20.18 -10.63
CA ILE A 86 -5.38 -20.51 -9.34
C ILE A 86 -6.37 -20.21 -8.22
N ALA A 87 -6.44 -21.11 -7.25
CA ALA A 87 -7.14 -20.94 -5.99
C ALA A 87 -6.31 -21.47 -4.81
N ILE A 88 -6.68 -21.05 -3.61
CA ILE A 88 -6.13 -21.55 -2.35
C ILE A 88 -7.29 -22.21 -1.59
N ALA A 89 -7.12 -23.48 -1.22
CA ALA A 89 -8.10 -24.22 -0.44
C ALA A 89 -8.09 -23.77 1.04
N PRO A 90 -9.18 -24.00 1.81
CA PRO A 90 -9.20 -23.79 3.25
C PRO A 90 -8.03 -24.40 4.03
N SER A 91 -7.51 -25.54 3.56
CA SER A 91 -6.30 -26.17 4.10
C SER A 91 -5.02 -25.36 3.90
N GLY A 92 -5.03 -24.37 3.01
CA GLY A 92 -3.86 -23.62 2.55
C GLY A 92 -3.24 -24.17 1.27
N ARG A 93 -3.75 -25.31 0.75
CA ARG A 93 -3.21 -25.91 -0.46
C ARG A 93 -3.50 -25.07 -1.71
N VAL A 94 -2.49 -24.90 -2.56
CA VAL A 94 -2.65 -24.21 -3.84
C VAL A 94 -3.22 -25.18 -4.88
N LEU A 95 -4.34 -24.81 -5.49
CA LEU A 95 -4.99 -25.53 -6.57
C LEU A 95 -4.79 -24.75 -7.86
N GLN A 96 -4.08 -25.33 -8.83
CA GLN A 96 -3.72 -24.64 -10.07
C GLN A 96 -4.07 -25.48 -11.30
N LEU A 97 -4.79 -24.85 -12.24
CA LEU A 97 -4.97 -25.32 -13.61
C LEU A 97 -4.06 -24.49 -14.53
N SER A 98 -2.94 -25.08 -14.95
CA SER A 98 -1.94 -24.41 -15.80
C SER A 98 -2.28 -24.55 -17.28
N ASN A 99 -2.57 -23.44 -17.96
CA ASN A 99 -2.71 -23.27 -19.42
C ASN A 99 -3.69 -24.20 -20.16
N THR A 100 -4.35 -25.15 -19.49
CA THR A 100 -5.30 -26.08 -20.08
C THR A 100 -6.65 -25.96 -19.38
N ALA A 101 -7.69 -25.65 -20.16
CA ALA A 101 -9.06 -25.64 -19.66
C ALA A 101 -9.52 -27.08 -19.40
N LEU A 102 -10.17 -27.30 -18.26
CA LEU A 102 -10.69 -28.60 -17.89
C LEU A 102 -12.11 -28.74 -18.45
N ARG A 103 -12.31 -29.73 -19.33
CA ARG A 103 -13.57 -29.98 -20.01
C ARG A 103 -14.14 -31.32 -19.59
N ILE A 104 -15.38 -31.33 -19.13
CA ILE A 104 -16.08 -32.53 -18.68
C ILE A 104 -17.47 -32.56 -19.31
N ASP A 105 -17.80 -33.68 -19.94
CA ASP A 105 -19.17 -33.98 -20.34
C ASP A 105 -19.91 -34.64 -19.17
N LEU A 106 -20.88 -33.92 -18.59
CA LEU A 106 -21.68 -34.38 -17.46
C LEU A 106 -22.71 -35.46 -17.83
N LEU A 107 -22.85 -35.79 -19.12
CA LEU A 107 -23.69 -36.87 -19.63
C LEU A 107 -22.91 -38.13 -20.05
N ASP A 108 -21.57 -38.12 -20.00
CA ASP A 108 -20.76 -39.30 -20.30
C ASP A 108 -20.88 -40.36 -19.18
N SER A 109 -21.93 -41.16 -19.26
CA SER A 109 -22.21 -42.21 -18.28
C SER A 109 -21.09 -43.26 -18.16
N GLY A 110 -20.28 -43.48 -19.21
CA GLY A 110 -19.19 -44.45 -19.21
C GLY A 110 -17.99 -43.93 -18.41
N LEU A 111 -17.61 -42.68 -18.66
CA LEU A 111 -16.58 -42.00 -17.89
C LEU A 111 -17.01 -41.82 -16.42
N ILE A 112 -18.25 -41.39 -16.18
CA ILE A 112 -18.79 -41.24 -14.81
C ILE A 112 -18.77 -42.58 -14.08
N ALA A 113 -19.19 -43.68 -14.72
CA ALA A 113 -19.12 -45.00 -14.10
C ALA A 113 -17.69 -45.42 -13.76
N THR A 114 -16.74 -45.15 -14.65
CA THR A 114 -15.33 -45.48 -14.43
C THR A 114 -14.75 -44.70 -13.26
N LEU A 115 -15.02 -43.38 -13.18
CA LEU A 115 -14.54 -42.52 -12.10
C LEU A 115 -15.19 -42.81 -10.73
N ASN A 116 -16.36 -43.47 -10.70
CA ASN A 116 -17.12 -43.76 -9.49
C ASN A 116 -17.12 -45.26 -9.12
N ASP A 117 -16.18 -46.06 -9.63
CA ASP A 117 -16.11 -47.52 -9.42
C ASP A 117 -17.44 -48.24 -9.71
N GLY A 118 -18.17 -47.76 -10.72
CA GLY A 118 -19.47 -48.28 -11.14
C GLY A 118 -20.64 -47.96 -10.20
N ARG A 119 -20.43 -47.24 -9.10
CA ARG A 119 -21.49 -46.90 -8.12
C ARG A 119 -22.50 -45.90 -8.66
N PHE A 120 -22.04 -44.95 -9.47
CA PHE A 120 -22.86 -43.90 -10.07
C PHE A 120 -22.65 -43.90 -11.58
N ARG A 121 -23.73 -43.71 -12.34
CA ARG A 121 -23.71 -43.60 -13.81
C ARG A 121 -24.16 -42.22 -14.32
N GLY A 122 -24.46 -41.32 -13.38
CA GLY A 122 -24.92 -39.96 -13.64
C GLY A 122 -25.13 -39.23 -12.32
N PRO A 123 -25.24 -37.89 -12.36
CA PRO A 123 -25.40 -37.09 -11.16
C PRO A 123 -26.77 -37.33 -10.51
N ALA A 124 -26.79 -37.42 -9.18
CA ALA A 124 -28.02 -37.59 -8.40
C ALA A 124 -28.92 -36.34 -8.49
N ARG A 125 -30.23 -36.49 -8.22
CA ARG A 125 -31.11 -35.32 -8.10
C ARG A 125 -30.72 -34.51 -6.85
N GLY A 126 -30.46 -33.23 -7.02
CA GLY A 126 -30.16 -32.33 -5.90
C GLY A 126 -29.32 -31.13 -6.31
N LEU A 127 -28.96 -30.34 -5.30
CA LEU A 127 -28.00 -29.25 -5.41
C LEU A 127 -26.59 -29.81 -5.17
N HIS A 128 -25.65 -29.48 -6.05
CA HIS A 128 -24.26 -29.92 -5.96
C HIS A 128 -23.34 -28.72 -6.03
N ALA A 129 -22.36 -28.66 -5.12
CA ALA A 129 -21.25 -27.75 -5.26
C ALA A 129 -20.28 -28.31 -6.32
N LEU A 130 -19.96 -27.48 -7.30
CA LEU A 130 -18.87 -27.73 -8.21
C LEU A 130 -17.58 -27.33 -7.50
N ALA A 131 -16.76 -28.30 -7.11
CA ALA A 131 -15.56 -28.05 -6.33
C ALA A 131 -14.31 -28.54 -7.06
N LEU A 132 -13.25 -27.75 -7.02
CA LEU A 132 -11.91 -28.16 -7.42
C LEU A 132 -11.20 -28.69 -6.17
N THR A 133 -10.64 -29.90 -6.25
CA THR A 133 -9.88 -30.52 -5.14
C THR A 133 -8.49 -30.93 -5.57
N HIS A 134 -7.58 -30.99 -4.61
CA HIS A 134 -6.26 -31.56 -4.83
C HIS A 134 -6.36 -33.08 -5.02
N THR A 135 -5.56 -33.62 -5.94
CA THR A 135 -5.41 -35.05 -6.16
C THR A 135 -3.97 -35.40 -6.47
N GLN A 136 -3.60 -36.66 -6.25
CA GLN A 136 -2.30 -37.19 -6.64
C GLN A 136 -2.51 -38.29 -7.69
N VAL A 137 -1.78 -38.18 -8.79
CA VAL A 137 -1.80 -39.17 -9.86
C VAL A 137 -0.51 -39.97 -9.79
N VAL A 138 -0.62 -41.29 -9.91
CA VAL A 138 0.55 -42.18 -9.96
C VAL A 138 1.37 -41.85 -11.20
N ASP A 139 2.64 -41.53 -11.00
CA ASP A 139 3.63 -41.28 -12.04
C ASP A 139 4.73 -42.35 -11.98
N GLY A 140 4.53 -43.42 -12.75
CA GLY A 140 5.48 -44.53 -12.85
C GLY A 140 5.37 -45.57 -11.73
N VAL A 141 6.01 -46.72 -12.00
CA VAL A 141 6.05 -47.88 -11.10
C VAL A 141 7.50 -48.16 -10.74
N ALA A 142 7.79 -48.27 -9.45
CA ALA A 142 9.11 -48.57 -8.93
C ALA A 142 9.37 -50.08 -8.99
N GLU A 143 10.58 -50.43 -9.43
CA GLU A 143 11.11 -51.77 -9.25
C GLU A 143 11.49 -51.97 -7.78
N ALA A 144 10.72 -52.79 -7.07
CA ALA A 144 11.02 -53.16 -5.69
C ALA A 144 11.70 -54.53 -5.63
N PHE A 145 12.95 -54.56 -5.16
CA PHE A 145 13.64 -55.81 -4.89
C PHE A 145 13.03 -56.47 -3.63
N PRO A 146 12.65 -57.76 -3.68
CA PRO A 146 12.07 -58.44 -2.54
C PRO A 146 13.09 -58.51 -1.38
N LYS A 147 12.68 -58.04 -0.20
CA LYS A 147 13.48 -58.15 1.03
C LYS A 147 13.63 -59.60 1.50
N ASP A 148 12.69 -60.46 1.11
CA ASP A 148 12.69 -61.89 1.38
C ASP A 148 12.01 -62.65 0.21
N LEU A 149 12.49 -63.86 -0.08
CA LEU A 149 12.01 -64.72 -1.17
C LEU A 149 10.57 -65.20 -0.97
N SER A 150 10.09 -65.16 0.28
CA SER A 150 8.74 -65.55 0.67
C SER A 150 7.68 -64.46 0.47
N THR A 151 8.10 -63.20 0.25
CA THR A 151 7.19 -62.04 0.20
C THR A 151 6.56 -61.89 -1.19
N ALA A 152 5.23 -61.71 -1.23
CA ALA A 152 4.52 -61.45 -2.47
C ALA A 152 5.02 -60.17 -3.13
N ARG A 153 5.32 -60.23 -4.44
CA ARG A 153 5.75 -59.07 -5.22
C ARG A 153 4.55 -58.17 -5.47
N VAL A 154 4.56 -56.98 -4.89
CA VAL A 154 3.56 -55.95 -5.11
C VAL A 154 4.23 -54.82 -5.90
N PRO A 155 3.62 -54.30 -6.98
CA PRO A 155 4.12 -53.10 -7.63
C PRO A 155 4.09 -51.92 -6.65
N HIS A 156 5.17 -51.15 -6.59
CA HIS A 156 5.25 -49.95 -5.76
C HIS A 156 5.19 -48.71 -6.65
N VAL A 157 4.63 -47.61 -6.15
CA VAL A 157 4.58 -46.34 -6.89
C VAL A 157 5.98 -45.72 -6.91
N ALA A 158 6.46 -45.28 -8.08
CA ALA A 158 7.76 -44.61 -8.20
C ALA A 158 7.70 -43.13 -7.82
N ALA A 159 6.71 -42.42 -8.35
CA ALA A 159 6.46 -41.02 -8.06
C ALA A 159 4.96 -40.71 -8.04
N TRP A 160 4.62 -39.61 -7.39
CA TRP A 160 3.30 -39.01 -7.44
C TRP A 160 3.42 -37.66 -8.13
N ALA A 161 2.56 -37.44 -9.12
CA ALA A 161 2.36 -36.13 -9.71
C ALA A 161 1.20 -35.45 -8.99
N GLU A 162 1.41 -34.22 -8.54
CA GLU A 162 0.33 -33.39 -8.02
C GLU A 162 -0.60 -32.96 -9.16
N GLY A 163 -1.90 -32.97 -8.86
CA GLY A 163 -2.92 -32.58 -9.81
C GLY A 163 -4.13 -31.99 -9.11
N VAL A 164 -5.09 -31.61 -9.93
CA VAL A 164 -6.40 -31.16 -9.48
C VAL A 164 -7.48 -31.98 -10.16
N GLU A 165 -8.55 -32.24 -9.44
CA GLU A 165 -9.71 -32.95 -9.94
C GLU A 165 -10.96 -32.09 -9.70
N LEU A 166 -11.93 -32.21 -10.60
CA LEU A 166 -13.21 -31.55 -10.46
C LEU A 166 -14.22 -32.54 -9.87
N ARG A 167 -14.84 -32.17 -8.75
CA ARG A 167 -15.82 -33.00 -8.05
C ARG A 167 -17.16 -32.31 -7.96
N LEU A 168 -18.22 -33.09 -8.15
CA LEU A 168 -19.59 -32.68 -7.82
C LEU A 168 -19.92 -33.17 -6.40
N MET A 169 -19.93 -32.25 -5.45
CA MET A 169 -20.20 -32.54 -4.05
C MET A 169 -21.69 -32.29 -3.75
N PRO A 170 -22.48 -33.31 -3.35
CA PRO A 170 -23.88 -33.10 -3.02
C PRO A 170 -23.99 -32.21 -1.79
N LEU A 171 -24.88 -31.22 -1.85
CA LEU A 171 -25.16 -30.33 -0.72
C LEU A 171 -26.30 -30.89 0.12
N PRO A 172 -26.29 -30.66 1.45
CA PRO A 172 -27.37 -31.08 2.35
C PRO A 172 -28.61 -30.17 2.24
N LEU A 173 -28.90 -29.67 1.03
CA LEU A 173 -30.01 -28.75 0.75
C LEU A 173 -30.94 -29.39 -0.29
N PRO A 174 -32.27 -29.42 -0.04
CA PRO A 174 -33.21 -29.97 -0.98
C PRO A 174 -33.33 -29.08 -2.21
N LEU A 175 -33.41 -29.66 -3.41
CA LEU A 175 -33.77 -28.93 -4.63
C LEU A 175 -35.29 -28.66 -4.65
N PRO A 176 -35.74 -27.40 -4.48
CA PRO A 176 -37.16 -27.06 -4.50
C PRO A 176 -37.76 -27.24 -5.90
N ARG A 177 -39.07 -27.54 -5.97
CA ARG A 177 -39.81 -27.59 -7.25
C ARG A 177 -40.36 -26.21 -7.59
N GLN A 178 -39.47 -25.29 -7.97
CA GLN A 178 -39.81 -23.92 -8.38
C GLN A 178 -38.96 -23.53 -9.60
N ASP A 179 -39.25 -22.37 -10.18
CA ASP A 179 -38.45 -21.80 -11.26
C ASP A 179 -37.01 -21.51 -10.79
N GLU A 180 -36.04 -21.62 -11.70
CA GLU A 180 -34.61 -21.40 -11.42
C GLU A 180 -34.36 -20.13 -10.61
N ILE A 181 -34.90 -19.00 -11.07
CA ILE A 181 -34.69 -17.69 -10.46
C ILE A 181 -35.19 -17.67 -9.01
N ALA A 182 -36.36 -18.26 -8.75
CA ALA A 182 -36.95 -18.33 -7.42
C ALA A 182 -36.13 -19.22 -6.47
N VAL A 183 -35.60 -20.35 -6.98
CA VAL A 183 -34.72 -21.23 -6.22
C VAL A 183 -33.43 -20.50 -5.84
N ARG A 184 -32.76 -19.85 -6.80
CA ARG A 184 -31.52 -19.09 -6.58
C ARG A 184 -31.71 -17.97 -5.57
N ALA A 185 -32.80 -17.20 -5.69
CA ALA A 185 -33.14 -16.13 -4.76
C ALA A 185 -33.40 -16.62 -3.33
N SER A 186 -34.01 -17.80 -3.17
CA SER A 186 -34.26 -18.40 -1.85
C SER A 186 -32.96 -18.90 -1.22
N LEU A 187 -32.09 -19.52 -2.02
CA LEU A 187 -30.78 -20.00 -1.59
C LEU A 187 -29.84 -18.86 -1.17
N ALA A 188 -29.94 -17.67 -1.78
CA ALA A 188 -29.15 -16.51 -1.37
C ALA A 188 -29.40 -16.15 0.11
N ARG A 189 -30.65 -16.21 0.56
CA ARG A 189 -31.00 -15.98 1.97
C ARG A 189 -30.40 -17.04 2.88
N GLU A 190 -30.55 -18.32 2.51
CA GLU A 190 -30.06 -19.45 3.31
C GLU A 190 -28.53 -19.48 3.41
N LEU A 191 -27.83 -19.31 2.27
CA LEU A 191 -26.37 -19.49 2.17
C LEU A 191 -25.56 -18.25 2.52
N LEU A 192 -26.10 -17.04 2.31
CA LEU A 192 -25.36 -15.79 2.51
C LEU A 192 -25.84 -15.02 3.74
N SER A 193 -27.15 -15.05 4.04
CA SER A 193 -27.71 -14.27 5.16
C SER A 193 -27.83 -15.07 6.47
N GLY A 194 -27.74 -16.40 6.41
CA GLY A 194 -27.90 -17.31 7.56
C GLY A 194 -26.73 -17.35 8.55
N GLY A 195 -25.64 -16.62 8.31
CA GLY A 195 -24.48 -16.52 9.21
C GLY A 195 -23.53 -17.71 9.17
N GLU A 196 -24.03 -18.94 8.99
CA GLU A 196 -23.18 -20.11 8.78
C GLU A 196 -22.82 -20.27 7.30
N ARG A 197 -21.52 -20.12 7.01
CA ARG A 197 -20.99 -20.43 5.68
C ARG A 197 -21.10 -21.93 5.46
N LEU A 198 -21.65 -22.33 4.32
CA LEU A 198 -21.69 -23.73 3.93
C LEU A 198 -20.25 -24.26 3.78
N ALA A 199 -19.83 -25.06 4.74
CA ALA A 199 -18.56 -25.78 4.66
C ALA A 199 -18.69 -26.89 3.61
N LEU A 200 -17.72 -26.95 2.69
CA LEU A 200 -17.60 -28.11 1.84
C LEU A 200 -17.16 -29.32 2.68
N PRO A 201 -17.47 -30.55 2.27
CA PRO A 201 -17.05 -31.77 2.98
C PRO A 201 -15.52 -31.97 3.11
N SER A 202 -14.70 -31.15 2.45
CA SER A 202 -13.24 -31.27 2.42
C SER A 202 -12.61 -29.89 2.48
N ASP A 203 -11.58 -29.76 3.32
CA ASP A 203 -10.80 -28.52 3.48
C ASP A 203 -9.79 -28.31 2.34
N ASP A 204 -9.53 -29.34 1.53
CA ASP A 204 -8.70 -29.26 0.30
C ASP A 204 -9.53 -28.87 -0.94
N ALA A 205 -10.77 -28.39 -0.73
CA ALA A 205 -11.72 -28.08 -1.80
C ALA A 205 -12.02 -26.59 -1.90
N VAL A 206 -12.11 -26.08 -3.14
CA VAL A 206 -12.60 -24.73 -3.43
C VAL A 206 -13.85 -24.81 -4.30
N ALA A 207 -14.92 -24.16 -3.86
CA ALA A 207 -16.15 -24.07 -4.63
C ALA A 207 -15.99 -23.10 -5.82
N LEU A 208 -16.30 -23.60 -7.01
CA LEU A 208 -16.32 -22.82 -8.25
C LEU A 208 -17.72 -22.32 -8.61
N GLY A 209 -18.77 -23.02 -8.16
CA GLY A 209 -20.16 -22.68 -8.40
C GLY A 209 -21.13 -23.73 -7.84
N LEU A 210 -22.43 -23.48 -8.04
CA LEU A 210 -23.55 -24.33 -7.63
C LEU A 210 -24.27 -24.86 -8.86
N ILE A 211 -24.52 -26.16 -8.89
CA ILE A 211 -25.19 -26.85 -9.98
C ILE A 211 -26.47 -27.50 -9.47
N ALA A 212 -27.59 -27.25 -10.16
CA ALA A 212 -28.83 -27.98 -9.93
C ALA A 212 -29.00 -29.12 -10.92
N VAL A 213 -29.29 -30.31 -10.39
CA VAL A 213 -29.47 -31.52 -11.17
C VAL A 213 -30.87 -32.09 -10.95
N GLU A 214 -31.58 -32.33 -12.04
CA GLU A 214 -32.85 -33.04 -12.02
C GLU A 214 -32.94 -34.06 -13.16
N ARG A 215 -33.35 -35.29 -12.82
CA ARG A 215 -33.49 -36.43 -13.77
C ARG A 215 -32.21 -36.68 -14.59
N GLY A 216 -31.04 -36.53 -13.97
CA GLY A 216 -29.74 -36.74 -14.61
C GLY A 216 -29.34 -35.66 -15.62
N ARG A 217 -30.04 -34.51 -15.63
CA ARG A 217 -29.71 -33.34 -16.46
C ARG A 217 -29.35 -32.16 -15.59
N ILE A 218 -28.45 -31.32 -16.08
CA ILE A 218 -28.11 -30.06 -15.45
C ILE A 218 -29.18 -29.04 -15.82
N LEU A 219 -29.81 -28.43 -14.81
CA LEU A 219 -30.81 -27.39 -15.02
C LEU A 219 -30.14 -26.03 -15.23
N TRP A 220 -29.22 -25.69 -14.32
CA TRP A 220 -28.53 -24.40 -14.31
C TRP A 220 -27.23 -24.47 -13.50
N LEU A 221 -26.37 -23.48 -13.72
CA LEU A 221 -25.12 -23.23 -13.01
C LEU A 221 -25.16 -21.80 -12.46
N ASP A 222 -25.02 -21.64 -11.14
CA ASP A 222 -24.89 -20.35 -10.47
C ASP A 222 -23.46 -20.19 -9.97
N ARG A 223 -22.82 -19.05 -10.24
CA ARG A 223 -21.45 -18.80 -9.78
C ARG A 223 -21.47 -18.06 -8.44
N GLY A 224 -22.25 -16.99 -8.32
CA GLY A 224 -22.22 -16.08 -7.17
C GLY A 224 -22.53 -16.69 -5.79
N LEU A 225 -23.32 -17.76 -5.71
CA LEU A 225 -23.76 -18.31 -4.41
C LEU A 225 -22.63 -18.96 -3.61
N LEU A 226 -21.74 -19.73 -4.25
CA LEU A 226 -20.69 -20.49 -3.56
C LEU A 226 -19.27 -20.06 -3.94
N ARG A 227 -19.08 -19.45 -5.10
CA ARG A 227 -17.77 -19.00 -5.57
C ARG A 227 -17.29 -17.84 -4.72
N ARG A 228 -16.03 -17.89 -4.25
CA ARG A 228 -15.44 -16.86 -3.40
C ARG A 228 -14.10 -16.37 -3.92
N PRO A 229 -13.86 -15.04 -3.92
CA PRO A 229 -12.52 -14.52 -4.14
C PRO A 229 -11.61 -14.90 -2.97
N GLN A 230 -10.32 -15.00 -3.25
CA GLN A 230 -9.31 -15.21 -2.23
C GLN A 230 -9.29 -14.02 -1.26
N ARG A 231 -9.39 -14.31 0.03
CA ARG A 231 -9.33 -13.30 1.09
C ARG A 231 -8.97 -13.93 2.43
N PRO A 232 -8.35 -13.16 3.35
CA PRO A 232 -8.04 -13.63 4.70
C PRO A 232 -9.28 -14.12 5.46
N PRO A 233 -9.12 -14.99 6.46
CA PRO A 233 -10.21 -15.28 7.39
C PRO A 233 -10.70 -13.98 8.04
N ASN A 234 -12.02 -13.84 8.20
CA ASN A 234 -12.69 -12.69 8.84
C ASN A 234 -12.58 -11.34 8.11
N THR A 235 -12.40 -11.31 6.78
CA THR A 235 -12.54 -10.05 6.02
C THR A 235 -13.90 -9.39 6.30
N PRO A 236 -13.93 -8.09 6.67
CA PRO A 236 -15.18 -7.36 6.85
C PRO A 236 -15.94 -7.31 5.51
N ASP A 237 -17.26 -7.26 5.59
CA ASP A 237 -18.14 -7.07 4.42
C ASP A 237 -18.08 -8.18 3.35
N ALA A 238 -17.41 -9.29 3.68
CA ALA A 238 -17.24 -10.45 2.83
C ALA A 238 -18.58 -10.99 2.29
N ILE A 239 -19.58 -11.07 3.17
CA ILE A 239 -20.93 -11.55 2.84
C ILE A 239 -21.62 -10.59 1.86
N GLN A 240 -21.46 -9.28 2.06
CA GLN A 240 -22.06 -8.24 1.24
C GLN A 240 -21.48 -8.25 -0.17
N GLN A 241 -20.17 -8.45 -0.32
CA GLN A 241 -19.51 -8.60 -1.62
C GLN A 241 -19.97 -9.86 -2.36
N ASP A 242 -20.08 -10.98 -1.65
CA ASP A 242 -20.56 -12.24 -2.19
C ASP A 242 -22.01 -12.12 -2.68
N LEU A 243 -22.86 -11.48 -1.86
CA LEU A 243 -24.25 -11.22 -2.20
C LEU A 243 -24.39 -10.24 -3.36
N ALA A 244 -23.56 -9.20 -3.45
CA ALA A 244 -23.53 -8.28 -4.58
C ALA A 244 -23.19 -8.98 -5.89
N THR A 245 -22.22 -9.89 -5.87
CA THR A 245 -21.82 -10.70 -7.03
C THR A 245 -22.97 -11.61 -7.47
N HIS A 246 -23.59 -12.33 -6.54
CA HIS A 246 -24.77 -13.15 -6.83
C HIS A 246 -25.94 -12.32 -7.37
N TYR A 247 -26.22 -11.18 -6.75
CA TYR A 247 -27.30 -10.28 -7.14
C TYR A 247 -27.11 -9.75 -8.56
N GLN A 248 -25.90 -9.36 -8.95
CA GLN A 248 -25.59 -8.94 -10.32
C GLN A 248 -25.87 -10.05 -11.34
N GLU A 249 -25.42 -11.28 -11.04
CA GLU A 249 -25.66 -12.44 -11.91
C GLU A 249 -27.17 -12.75 -12.05
N LEU A 250 -27.89 -12.77 -10.93
CA LEU A 250 -29.31 -13.05 -10.90
C LEU A 250 -30.12 -11.93 -11.58
N MET A 251 -29.75 -10.66 -11.40
CA MET A 251 -30.35 -9.51 -12.07
C MET A 251 -30.23 -9.64 -13.59
N GLN A 252 -29.06 -10.00 -14.10
CA GLN A 252 -28.86 -10.23 -15.53
C GLN A 252 -29.76 -11.37 -16.05
N ALA A 253 -29.88 -12.47 -15.29
CA ALA A 253 -30.77 -13.58 -15.63
C ALA A 253 -32.25 -13.16 -15.64
N VAL A 254 -32.71 -12.38 -14.66
CA VAL A 254 -34.07 -11.84 -14.59
C VAL A 254 -34.35 -10.94 -15.80
N LEU A 255 -33.46 -9.99 -16.10
CA LEU A 255 -33.63 -9.09 -17.24
C LEU A 255 -33.61 -9.84 -18.58
N ALA A 256 -32.79 -10.88 -18.73
CA ALA A 256 -32.79 -11.73 -19.91
C ALA A 256 -34.11 -12.52 -20.06
N ALA A 257 -34.59 -13.15 -18.98
CA ALA A 257 -35.85 -13.90 -18.97
C ALA A 257 -37.07 -13.01 -19.24
N ARG A 258 -37.08 -11.78 -18.73
CA ARG A 258 -38.16 -10.82 -19.01
C ARG A 258 -38.16 -10.34 -20.45
N ARG A 259 -36.97 -10.04 -21.00
CA ARG A 259 -36.81 -9.66 -22.41
C ARG A 259 -37.28 -10.77 -23.35
N SER A 260 -36.94 -12.03 -23.07
CA SER A 260 -37.40 -13.16 -23.89
C SER A 260 -38.91 -13.40 -23.78
N ALA A 261 -39.53 -13.04 -22.66
CA ALA A 261 -40.99 -13.05 -22.47
C ALA A 261 -41.71 -11.81 -23.02
N GLY A 262 -41.01 -10.84 -23.60
CA GLY A 262 -41.59 -9.58 -24.11
C GLY A 262 -42.09 -8.62 -23.03
N LEU A 263 -41.65 -8.79 -21.78
CA LEU A 263 -42.01 -7.92 -20.65
C LEU A 263 -41.05 -6.73 -20.54
N ARG A 264 -41.56 -5.60 -20.01
CA ARG A 264 -40.73 -4.41 -19.73
C ARG A 264 -39.70 -4.65 -18.62
N GLY A 265 -38.66 -3.82 -18.58
CA GLY A 265 -37.59 -3.86 -17.58
C GLY A 265 -38.02 -3.39 -16.19
N ALA A 266 -39.13 -2.66 -16.07
CA ALA A 266 -39.70 -2.28 -14.78
C ALA A 266 -40.37 -3.47 -14.07
N PHE A 267 -39.95 -3.74 -12.83
CA PHE A 267 -40.55 -4.75 -11.94
C PHE A 267 -40.21 -4.45 -10.47
N ALA A 268 -40.96 -5.04 -9.54
CA ALA A 268 -40.70 -4.93 -8.10
C ALA A 268 -39.67 -5.97 -7.64
N ALA A 269 -38.66 -5.55 -6.88
CA ALA A 269 -37.57 -6.39 -6.41
C ALA A 269 -38.06 -7.62 -5.65
N GLY A 270 -39.08 -7.47 -4.79
CA GLY A 270 -39.68 -8.56 -4.02
C GLY A 270 -40.31 -9.69 -4.86
N GLN A 271 -40.48 -9.51 -6.18
CA GLN A 271 -40.93 -10.58 -7.08
C GLN A 271 -39.83 -11.61 -7.37
N TYR A 272 -38.58 -11.18 -7.43
CA TYR A 272 -37.45 -12.00 -7.86
C TYR A 272 -36.34 -12.14 -6.82
N PHE A 273 -36.29 -11.25 -5.84
CA PHE A 273 -35.25 -11.21 -4.81
C PHE A 273 -35.89 -11.32 -3.43
N ARG A 274 -35.20 -12.00 -2.51
CA ARG A 274 -35.57 -12.08 -1.09
C ARG A 274 -34.70 -11.17 -0.24
N VAL A 275 -33.41 -11.15 -0.54
CA VAL A 275 -32.41 -10.30 0.11
C VAL A 275 -31.68 -9.51 -0.96
N LEU A 276 -31.49 -8.22 -0.72
CA LEU A 276 -30.69 -7.34 -1.55
C LEU A 276 -29.35 -7.05 -0.87
N PRO A 277 -28.23 -6.97 -1.62
CA PRO A 277 -27.00 -6.38 -1.09
C PRO A 277 -27.24 -4.92 -0.70
N PRO A 278 -26.37 -4.34 0.16
CA PRO A 278 -26.49 -2.92 0.50
C PRO A 278 -26.27 -2.01 -0.73
N TRP A 279 -25.60 -2.50 -1.78
CA TRP A 279 -25.43 -1.77 -3.04
C TRP A 279 -25.56 -2.72 -4.23
N GLY A 280 -25.99 -2.20 -5.38
CA GLY A 280 -26.05 -2.99 -6.60
C GLY A 280 -26.71 -2.27 -7.77
N PRO A 281 -26.75 -2.91 -8.95
CA PRO A 281 -27.44 -2.35 -10.12
C PRO A 281 -28.95 -2.35 -9.96
N LEU A 282 -29.61 -1.44 -10.67
CA LEU A 282 -31.07 -1.38 -10.77
C LEU A 282 -31.53 -1.18 -12.23
N PRO A 283 -32.75 -1.63 -12.59
CA PRO A 283 -33.31 -1.34 -13.90
C PRO A 283 -33.75 0.14 -14.00
N GLN A 284 -33.19 0.88 -14.97
CA GLN A 284 -33.52 2.29 -15.22
C GLN A 284 -35.04 2.55 -15.39
N GLU A 285 -35.74 1.65 -16.07
CA GLU A 285 -37.19 1.76 -16.33
C GLU A 285 -38.05 1.71 -15.05
N ALA A 286 -37.51 1.21 -13.93
CA ALA A 286 -38.27 1.10 -12.69
C ALA A 286 -38.35 2.42 -11.91
N ILE A 287 -37.64 3.47 -12.35
CA ILE A 287 -37.62 4.78 -11.71
C ILE A 287 -37.98 5.86 -12.74
N ASP A 288 -38.94 6.70 -12.34
CA ASP A 288 -39.33 7.90 -13.06
C ASP A 288 -39.03 9.12 -12.16
N PRO A 289 -37.88 9.78 -12.36
CA PRO A 289 -37.48 10.92 -11.52
C PRO A 289 -38.36 12.16 -11.76
N VAL A 290 -38.93 12.32 -12.94
CA VAL A 290 -39.77 13.48 -13.29
C VAL A 290 -41.16 13.33 -12.66
N GLY A 291 -41.72 12.12 -12.69
CA GLY A 291 -42.98 11.81 -12.03
C GLY A 291 -42.86 11.54 -10.52
N GLY A 292 -41.63 11.44 -9.99
CA GLY A 292 -41.35 11.06 -8.59
C GLY A 292 -41.85 9.66 -8.25
N ARG A 293 -41.76 8.70 -9.19
CA ARG A 293 -42.29 7.34 -9.02
C ARG A 293 -41.15 6.32 -9.02
N GLN A 294 -41.24 5.35 -8.13
CA GLN A 294 -40.36 4.18 -8.11
C GLN A 294 -41.23 2.91 -8.02
N GLN A 295 -40.81 1.85 -8.71
CA GLN A 295 -41.52 0.56 -8.74
C GLN A 295 -40.64 -0.61 -8.26
N PHE A 296 -39.35 -0.38 -8.07
CA PHE A 296 -38.38 -1.43 -7.75
C PHE A 296 -38.39 -1.81 -6.27
N PHE A 297 -38.30 -0.82 -5.38
CA PHE A 297 -38.29 -1.04 -3.93
C PHE A 297 -39.73 -1.13 -3.38
N PRO A 298 -39.93 -1.77 -2.21
CA PRO A 298 -41.20 -1.70 -1.49
C PRO A 298 -41.68 -0.25 -1.28
N GLN A 299 -43.00 -0.06 -1.14
CA GLN A 299 -43.57 1.30 -0.99
C GLN A 299 -43.19 1.98 0.33
N ASP A 300 -42.84 1.19 1.34
CA ASP A 300 -42.50 1.68 2.67
C ASP A 300 -41.05 2.23 2.76
N TYR A 301 -40.24 2.05 1.70
CA TYR A 301 -38.83 2.47 1.70
C TYR A 301 -38.67 3.93 1.28
N GLU A 302 -37.75 4.65 1.93
CA GLU A 302 -37.38 6.01 1.54
C GLU A 302 -36.34 5.94 0.41
N VAL A 303 -36.75 6.30 -0.81
CA VAL A 303 -35.89 6.27 -2.01
C VAL A 303 -35.55 7.68 -2.46
N ALA A 304 -34.27 8.05 -2.36
CA ALA A 304 -33.73 9.30 -2.89
C ALA A 304 -32.95 9.05 -4.20
N ILE A 305 -32.80 10.08 -5.04
CA ILE A 305 -32.00 10.03 -6.27
C ILE A 305 -30.97 11.16 -6.21
N ALA A 306 -29.70 10.86 -6.51
CA ALA A 306 -28.63 11.84 -6.50
C ALA A 306 -27.69 11.65 -7.71
N PRO A 307 -27.35 12.73 -8.44
CA PRO A 307 -26.23 12.70 -9.37
C PRO A 307 -24.92 12.61 -8.59
N VAL A 308 -23.96 11.81 -9.07
CA VAL A 308 -22.65 11.61 -8.41
C VAL A 308 -21.54 11.62 -9.46
N ARG A 309 -20.35 12.08 -9.10
CA ARG A 309 -19.18 12.00 -9.99
C ARG A 309 -18.73 10.55 -10.12
N ARG A 310 -18.37 10.11 -11.33
CA ARG A 310 -17.87 8.75 -11.55
C ARG A 310 -16.64 8.41 -10.67
N SER A 311 -15.82 9.41 -10.35
CA SER A 311 -14.66 9.29 -9.45
C SER A 311 -15.04 9.05 -7.97
N GLU A 312 -16.22 9.50 -7.53
CA GLU A 312 -16.69 9.36 -6.14
C GLU A 312 -17.49 8.06 -5.92
N LEU A 313 -17.96 7.41 -7.00
CA LEU A 313 -18.79 6.21 -6.93
C LEU A 313 -18.15 5.09 -6.09
N ALA A 314 -16.85 4.82 -6.30
CA ALA A 314 -16.15 3.75 -5.59
C ALA A 314 -16.12 3.97 -4.06
N ALA A 315 -15.95 5.22 -3.62
CA ALA A 315 -15.94 5.57 -2.20
C ALA A 315 -17.33 5.38 -1.57
N VAL A 316 -18.39 5.84 -2.24
CA VAL A 316 -19.77 5.70 -1.76
C VAL A 316 -20.19 4.22 -1.68
N LEU A 317 -19.79 3.41 -2.66
CA LEU A 317 -20.03 1.96 -2.64
C LEU A 317 -19.28 1.27 -1.49
N ALA A 318 -18.03 1.65 -1.22
CA ALA A 318 -17.25 1.10 -0.12
C ALA A 318 -17.87 1.43 1.26
N ASP A 319 -18.40 2.64 1.44
CA ASP A 319 -19.12 3.03 2.67
C ASP A 319 -20.41 2.22 2.83
N SER A 320 -21.17 2.05 1.75
CA SER A 320 -22.40 1.25 1.77
C SER A 320 -22.13 -0.23 2.00
N ALA A 321 -21.01 -0.77 1.53
CA ALA A 321 -20.65 -2.19 1.68
C ALA A 321 -20.55 -2.62 3.15
N ARG A 322 -20.27 -1.69 4.08
CA ARG A 322 -20.20 -1.92 5.52
C ARG A 322 -21.56 -2.15 6.18
N LEU A 323 -22.65 -1.83 5.49
CA LEU A 323 -23.99 -1.97 6.01
C LEU A 323 -24.49 -3.41 5.86
N ALA A 324 -25.47 -3.78 6.67
CA ALA A 324 -26.11 -5.09 6.55
C ALA A 324 -26.83 -5.21 5.19
N PRO A 325 -26.96 -6.44 4.64
CA PRO A 325 -27.92 -6.72 3.58
C PRO A 325 -29.34 -6.30 3.95
N ILE A 326 -30.17 -6.03 2.94
CA ILE A 326 -31.58 -5.64 3.10
C ILE A 326 -32.43 -6.89 2.90
N ASP A 327 -33.13 -7.35 3.94
CA ASP A 327 -34.12 -8.43 3.81
C ASP A 327 -35.49 -7.83 3.49
N LEU A 328 -35.96 -8.01 2.26
CA LEU A 328 -37.20 -7.40 1.75
C LEU A 328 -38.47 -7.88 2.48
N GLU A 329 -38.40 -8.98 3.24
CA GLU A 329 -39.52 -9.48 4.03
C GLU A 329 -39.49 -9.04 5.49
N ARG A 330 -38.30 -8.74 6.02
CA ARG A 330 -38.10 -8.39 7.44
C ARG A 330 -37.89 -6.91 7.68
N ASP A 331 -37.20 -6.23 6.77
CA ASP A 331 -36.88 -4.82 6.88
C ASP A 331 -38.02 -3.99 6.28
N ALA A 332 -38.78 -3.32 7.15
CA ALA A 332 -39.91 -2.47 6.74
C ALA A 332 -39.46 -1.05 6.36
N ASP A 333 -38.48 -0.48 7.07
CA ASP A 333 -38.02 0.90 6.90
C ASP A 333 -36.53 0.92 6.54
N CYS A 334 -36.22 1.10 5.26
CA CYS A 334 -34.85 1.24 4.75
C CYS A 334 -34.70 2.50 3.91
N ASP A 335 -33.62 3.24 4.18
CA ASP A 335 -33.22 4.41 3.40
C ASP A 335 -32.30 3.97 2.26
N VAL A 336 -32.70 4.26 1.02
CA VAL A 336 -31.96 3.89 -0.19
C VAL A 336 -31.73 5.14 -1.04
N MET A 337 -30.51 5.26 -1.58
CA MET A 337 -30.14 6.32 -2.49
C MET A 337 -29.74 5.73 -3.84
N VAL A 338 -30.34 6.23 -4.91
CA VAL A 338 -30.05 5.85 -6.29
C VAL A 338 -29.02 6.85 -6.83
N LEU A 339 -27.88 6.33 -7.26
CA LEU A 339 -26.76 7.10 -7.76
C LEU A 339 -26.80 7.12 -9.29
N VAL A 340 -26.75 8.33 -9.84
CA VAL A 340 -26.59 8.54 -11.28
C VAL A 340 -25.16 9.03 -11.53
N PRO A 341 -24.23 8.12 -11.85
CA PRO A 341 -22.86 8.49 -12.13
C PRO A 341 -22.78 9.29 -13.43
N MET A 342 -21.98 10.35 -13.41
CA MET A 342 -21.75 11.23 -14.56
C MET A 342 -20.32 11.77 -14.58
N SER A 343 -19.92 12.36 -15.71
CA SER A 343 -18.62 13.01 -15.85
C SER A 343 -18.55 14.29 -14.99
N ASP A 344 -17.34 14.73 -14.65
CA ASP A 344 -17.14 15.91 -13.81
C ASP A 344 -17.76 17.18 -14.42
N SER A 345 -17.70 17.33 -15.75
CA SER A 345 -18.27 18.46 -16.48
C SER A 345 -19.80 18.42 -16.49
N ALA A 346 -20.39 17.24 -16.73
CA ALA A 346 -21.83 17.04 -16.68
C ALA A 346 -22.35 17.28 -15.25
N PHE A 347 -21.66 16.73 -14.25
CA PHE A 347 -21.96 16.97 -12.84
C PHE A 347 -21.95 18.45 -12.49
N ALA A 348 -20.89 19.18 -12.85
CA ALA A 348 -20.81 20.60 -12.54
C ALA A 348 -21.93 21.42 -13.22
N LEU A 349 -22.31 21.08 -14.45
CA LEU A 349 -23.41 21.72 -15.16
C LEU A 349 -24.75 21.43 -14.49
N ARG A 350 -25.04 20.15 -14.21
CA ARG A 350 -26.31 19.71 -13.62
C ARG A 350 -26.45 20.18 -12.17
N ALA A 351 -25.38 20.14 -11.39
CA ALA A 351 -25.36 20.67 -10.03
C ALA A 351 -25.73 22.16 -10.02
N ARG A 352 -25.15 22.98 -10.91
CA ARG A 352 -25.51 24.40 -11.04
C ARG A 352 -26.96 24.62 -11.49
N GLN A 353 -27.52 23.72 -12.29
CA GLN A 353 -28.92 23.78 -12.75
C GLN A 353 -29.91 23.37 -11.65
N LEU A 354 -29.50 22.47 -10.75
CA LEU A 354 -30.27 22.02 -9.58
C LEU A 354 -30.07 22.94 -8.35
N GLU A 355 -29.04 23.79 -8.36
CA GLU A 355 -28.85 24.84 -7.36
C GLU A 355 -29.97 25.89 -7.48
N ALA A 356 -30.88 25.92 -6.50
CA ALA A 356 -31.94 26.92 -6.46
C ALA A 356 -31.34 28.35 -6.48
N PRO A 357 -31.90 29.28 -7.28
CA PRO A 357 -31.40 30.66 -7.31
C PRO A 357 -31.53 31.31 -5.93
N ALA A 358 -30.50 32.06 -5.54
CA ALA A 358 -30.34 32.72 -4.24
C ALA A 358 -31.44 33.75 -3.86
N GLU A 359 -32.47 33.93 -4.68
CA GLU A 359 -33.57 34.87 -4.46
C GLU A 359 -34.65 34.39 -3.47
N PHE A 360 -34.52 33.19 -2.90
CA PHE A 360 -35.40 32.75 -1.82
C PHE A 360 -35.05 33.46 -0.50
N ARG A 361 -35.56 34.68 -0.31
CA ARG A 361 -35.75 35.27 1.03
C ARG A 361 -37.09 34.79 1.57
N PRO A 362 -37.15 33.90 2.59
CA PRO A 362 -38.41 33.59 3.24
C PRO A 362 -38.99 34.89 3.81
N ARG A 363 -40.24 35.19 3.46
CA ARG A 363 -40.96 36.35 3.99
C ARG A 363 -41.15 36.13 5.48
N ALA A 364 -40.36 36.83 6.29
CA ALA A 364 -40.37 36.71 7.74
C ALA A 364 -41.71 37.15 8.31
N LEU A 365 -42.49 36.18 8.79
CA LEU A 365 -43.52 36.37 9.81
C LEU A 365 -43.28 35.33 10.89
N GLY A 366 -42.48 35.73 11.89
CA GLY A 366 -42.40 35.14 13.22
C GLY A 366 -42.18 33.62 13.30
N ARG A 367 -40.96 33.15 13.04
CA ARG A 367 -40.30 32.00 13.71
C ARG A 367 -38.85 31.84 13.23
N LEU A 368 -38.04 31.20 14.07
CA LEU A 368 -36.57 31.16 14.15
C LEU A 368 -35.83 31.04 12.80
N ALA A 369 -34.78 31.85 12.65
CA ALA A 369 -33.98 32.02 11.45
C ALA A 369 -32.99 30.88 11.11
N ASN A 370 -33.05 29.74 11.81
CA ASN A 370 -32.27 28.56 11.49
C ASN A 370 -33.18 27.33 11.43
N LEU A 371 -33.65 27.03 10.22
CA LEU A 371 -34.18 25.73 9.87
C LEU A 371 -33.01 24.86 9.41
N ASP A 372 -32.93 23.69 10.03
CA ASP A 372 -32.00 22.62 9.73
C ASP A 372 -31.97 22.31 8.22
N ARG A 373 -30.79 22.38 7.61
CA ARG A 373 -30.55 22.15 6.17
C ARG A 373 -30.55 20.66 5.80
N LEU A 374 -30.72 19.76 6.76
CA LEU A 374 -30.64 18.31 6.56
C LEU A 374 -32.00 17.60 6.49
N ALA A 375 -33.12 18.33 6.45
CA ALA A 375 -34.44 17.73 6.30
C ALA A 375 -35.09 18.12 4.96
N LEU A 376 -34.79 17.38 3.89
CA LEU A 376 -35.75 17.24 2.78
C LEU A 376 -36.84 16.26 3.21
N ARG A 377 -37.82 16.76 3.98
CA ARG A 377 -39.08 16.07 4.20
C ARG A 377 -39.90 16.15 2.91
N ILE A 378 -40.04 15.05 2.19
CA ILE A 378 -41.09 14.84 1.19
C ILE A 378 -42.29 14.31 1.98
N LEU A 379 -43.07 15.15 2.64
CA LEU A 379 -44.18 15.84 2.02
C LEU A 379 -44.20 17.34 2.37
N PRO A 380 -44.22 18.17 1.34
CA PRO A 380 -45.34 19.07 1.15
C PRO A 380 -45.91 18.87 -0.25
N ARG A 381 -47.21 18.58 -0.37
CA ARG A 381 -47.91 18.77 -1.65
C ARG A 381 -47.65 20.22 -2.09
N PRO A 382 -46.97 20.48 -3.21
CA PRO A 382 -46.86 21.85 -3.69
C PRO A 382 -48.28 22.34 -4.04
N PRO A 383 -48.59 23.63 -3.80
CA PRO A 383 -49.80 24.21 -4.37
C PRO A 383 -49.78 23.98 -5.89
N ILE A 384 -50.94 23.64 -6.45
CA ILE A 384 -51.21 23.11 -7.81
C ILE A 384 -50.71 24.04 -8.96
N HIS A 385 -50.02 25.14 -8.64
CA HIS A 385 -49.69 26.22 -9.57
C HIS A 385 -48.18 26.52 -9.67
N ARG A 386 -47.30 25.75 -9.03
CA ARG A 386 -45.84 25.94 -9.16
C ARG A 386 -45.32 25.05 -10.27
N VAL A 387 -44.84 25.66 -11.35
CA VAL A 387 -44.10 24.96 -12.42
C VAL A 387 -42.84 24.39 -11.80
N ASP A 388 -42.69 23.07 -11.86
CA ASP A 388 -41.47 22.38 -11.48
C ASP A 388 -40.37 22.75 -12.50
N THR A 389 -39.47 23.65 -12.13
CA THR A 389 -38.34 24.08 -12.96
C THR A 389 -37.26 23.01 -13.11
N ASP A 390 -37.30 22.00 -12.24
CA ASP A 390 -36.23 21.00 -12.11
C ASP A 390 -36.59 19.74 -12.91
N ALA A 391 -37.87 19.56 -13.26
CA ALA A 391 -38.37 18.47 -14.11
C ALA A 391 -37.61 18.33 -15.45
N ASP A 392 -37.26 19.45 -16.08
CA ASP A 392 -36.51 19.44 -17.35
C ASP A 392 -35.04 19.04 -17.14
N VAL A 393 -34.44 19.46 -16.03
CA VAL A 393 -33.07 19.11 -15.63
C VAL A 393 -32.99 17.62 -15.29
N TRP A 394 -33.94 17.09 -14.50
CA TRP A 394 -34.02 15.67 -14.18
C TRP A 394 -34.30 14.79 -15.39
N ARG A 395 -35.13 15.25 -16.34
CA ARG A 395 -35.33 14.56 -17.62
C ARG A 395 -34.02 14.47 -18.40
N ALA A 396 -33.22 15.54 -18.40
CA ALA A 396 -31.93 15.55 -19.07
C ALA A 396 -30.90 14.66 -18.37
N ILE A 397 -30.82 14.68 -17.03
CA ILE A 397 -29.97 13.79 -16.24
C ILE A 397 -30.31 12.32 -16.52
N TRP A 398 -31.60 11.97 -16.53
CA TRP A 398 -32.03 10.58 -16.71
C TRP A 398 -31.86 10.09 -18.16
N ALA A 399 -31.93 11.00 -19.14
CA ALA A 399 -31.66 10.68 -20.54
C ALA A 399 -30.16 10.50 -20.84
N GLU A 400 -29.30 11.19 -20.09
CA GLU A 400 -27.83 11.11 -20.19
C GLU A 400 -27.23 9.94 -19.39
N ALA A 401 -27.98 9.40 -18.42
CA ALA A 401 -27.57 8.28 -17.59
C ALA A 401 -27.38 6.98 -18.39
N ASP A 402 -26.23 6.33 -18.21
CA ASP A 402 -26.00 4.98 -18.74
C ASP A 402 -26.78 3.95 -17.89
N PRO A 403 -27.71 3.16 -18.49
CA PRO A 403 -28.45 2.13 -17.77
C PRO A 403 -27.56 1.10 -17.06
N ALA A 404 -26.34 0.86 -17.56
CA ALA A 404 -25.42 -0.11 -16.99
C ALA A 404 -24.66 0.43 -15.76
N GLU A 405 -24.54 1.74 -15.62
CA GLU A 405 -23.81 2.38 -14.50
C GLU A 405 -24.72 2.78 -13.33
N LEU A 406 -26.06 2.70 -13.49
CA LEU A 406 -27.01 3.02 -12.44
C LEU A 406 -26.90 2.05 -11.25
N MET A 407 -26.62 2.60 -10.08
CA MET A 407 -26.45 1.85 -8.84
C MET A 407 -27.35 2.40 -7.73
N TYR A 408 -27.83 1.54 -6.85
CA TYR A 408 -28.40 1.96 -5.57
C TYR A 408 -27.42 1.68 -4.44
N VAL A 409 -27.55 2.45 -3.35
CA VAL A 409 -26.81 2.27 -2.11
C VAL A 409 -27.74 2.41 -0.91
N ARG A 410 -27.53 1.57 0.11
CA ARG A 410 -28.21 1.66 1.41
C ARG A 410 -27.58 2.79 2.20
N ARG A 411 -28.41 3.57 2.89
CA ARG A 411 -27.94 4.57 3.86
C ARG A 411 -28.05 4.03 5.29
N PRO A 412 -27.16 4.47 6.21
CA PRO A 412 -27.31 4.14 7.62
C PRO A 412 -28.63 4.70 8.14
N PRO A 413 -29.46 3.89 8.84
CA PRO A 413 -30.67 4.40 9.47
C PRO A 413 -30.26 5.40 10.56
N ARG A 414 -30.70 6.66 10.44
CA ARG A 414 -30.37 7.83 11.28
C ARG A 414 -29.12 8.60 10.85
N THR A 415 -29.29 9.35 9.78
CA THR A 415 -28.39 10.44 9.36
C THR A 415 -28.55 11.66 10.28
N ALA A 416 -28.07 11.57 11.52
CA ALA A 416 -27.87 12.75 12.38
C ALA A 416 -26.45 12.82 12.97
N GLU A 417 -25.67 11.74 12.95
CA GLU A 417 -24.38 11.69 13.66
C GLU A 417 -23.15 11.38 12.80
N THR A 418 -23.32 11.00 11.53
CA THR A 418 -22.19 10.86 10.60
C THR A 418 -22.26 11.95 9.54
N GLY A 419 -21.34 12.90 9.63
CA GLY A 419 -21.19 14.06 8.73
C GLY A 419 -20.79 13.71 7.28
N VAL A 420 -21.37 12.67 6.71
CA VAL A 420 -21.29 12.34 5.28
C VAL A 420 -22.58 12.83 4.64
N SER A 421 -22.73 14.14 4.59
CA SER A 421 -23.75 14.82 3.79
C SER A 421 -23.13 16.10 3.30
N ALA A 422 -22.75 16.08 2.02
CA ALA A 422 -22.21 17.17 1.25
C ALA A 422 -20.86 17.71 1.75
N LEU A 423 -19.89 17.70 0.85
CA LEU A 423 -18.87 18.73 0.74
C LEU A 423 -19.61 20.09 0.66
N VAL A 424 -19.99 20.65 1.81
CA VAL A 424 -20.50 22.00 1.94
C VAL A 424 -19.31 22.88 1.59
N LEU A 425 -19.39 23.48 0.40
CA LEU A 425 -18.56 24.62 0.02
C LEU A 425 -18.51 25.59 1.20
N ALA A 426 -17.33 25.73 1.78
CA ALA A 426 -17.04 26.78 2.74
C ALA A 426 -17.33 28.12 2.05
N LEU A 427 -18.51 28.65 2.32
CA LEU A 427 -18.88 30.03 2.07
C LEU A 427 -17.87 30.92 2.80
N GLY A 428 -16.90 31.47 2.08
CA GLY A 428 -16.02 32.50 2.61
C GLY A 428 -14.61 32.59 2.01
N ALA A 429 -14.10 31.58 1.30
CA ALA A 429 -12.78 31.66 0.69
C ALA A 429 -12.89 32.02 -0.79
N SER A 430 -12.36 33.19 -1.20
CA SER A 430 -12.17 33.49 -2.61
C SER A 430 -11.07 32.60 -3.18
N LEU A 431 -11.40 31.79 -4.17
CA LEU A 431 -10.41 31.06 -4.98
C LEU A 431 -9.42 32.06 -5.59
N PRO A 432 -8.10 31.80 -5.56
CA PRO A 432 -7.14 32.61 -6.29
C PRO A 432 -7.45 32.55 -7.79
N PRO A 433 -7.27 33.65 -8.53
CA PRO A 433 -7.61 33.71 -9.95
C PRO A 433 -6.82 32.67 -10.76
N PRO A 434 -7.42 32.11 -11.83
CA PRO A 434 -6.76 31.11 -12.66
C PRO A 434 -5.53 31.75 -13.33
N GLY A 435 -4.33 31.28 -12.95
CA GLY A 435 -3.07 31.81 -13.45
C GLY A 435 -1.92 31.88 -12.45
N SER A 436 -2.13 31.61 -11.15
CA SER A 436 -0.98 31.34 -10.26
C SER A 436 -0.37 30.00 -10.63
N ALA A 437 0.80 30.02 -11.26
CA ALA A 437 1.57 28.83 -11.57
C ALA A 437 1.67 27.92 -10.33
N LEU A 438 1.35 26.63 -10.53
CA LEU A 438 1.79 25.57 -9.63
C LEU A 438 3.31 25.72 -9.42
N PRO A 439 3.84 25.60 -8.18
CA PRO A 439 5.26 25.66 -7.95
C PRO A 439 5.98 24.62 -8.83
N PRO A 440 7.00 25.02 -9.60
CA PRO A 440 7.81 24.11 -10.37
C PRO A 440 8.83 23.50 -9.41
N ASP A 441 8.54 22.31 -8.89
CA ASP A 441 9.50 21.27 -8.50
C ASP A 441 8.86 20.36 -7.46
N ALA A 442 8.33 19.22 -7.94
CA ALA A 442 7.89 18.14 -7.06
C ALA A 442 9.04 17.62 -6.18
N ALA A 443 10.26 17.62 -6.69
CA ALA A 443 11.47 17.23 -5.93
C ALA A 443 11.77 18.17 -4.75
N ALA A 444 11.58 19.48 -4.93
CA ALA A 444 11.78 20.45 -3.85
C ALA A 444 10.66 20.39 -2.79
N LEU A 445 9.49 19.83 -3.13
CA LEU A 445 8.40 19.56 -2.20
C LEU A 445 8.63 18.27 -1.41
N GLU A 446 9.13 17.21 -2.05
CA GLU A 446 9.57 15.98 -1.38
C GLU A 446 10.71 16.27 -0.38
N GLU A 447 11.73 17.03 -0.80
CA GLU A 447 12.84 17.40 0.10
C GLU A 447 12.39 18.24 1.30
N ARG A 448 11.35 19.08 1.11
CA ARG A 448 10.73 19.85 2.21
C ARG A 448 9.82 18.99 3.10
N LEU A 449 9.24 17.92 2.57
CA LEU A 449 8.46 16.95 3.35
C LEU A 449 9.38 16.13 4.25
N ASP A 450 10.48 15.62 3.70
CA ASP A 450 11.47 14.85 4.44
C ASP A 450 12.10 15.70 5.55
N ALA A 451 12.49 16.94 5.23
CA ALA A 451 13.01 17.88 6.24
C ALA A 451 11.98 18.23 7.33
N ALA A 452 10.68 18.27 7.00
CA ALA A 452 9.62 18.51 7.97
C ALA A 452 9.37 17.29 8.87
N LEU A 453 9.44 16.07 8.33
CA LEU A 453 9.32 14.83 9.09
C LEU A 453 10.52 14.65 10.05
N GLU A 454 11.75 14.92 9.60
CA GLU A 454 12.93 14.90 10.48
C GLU A 454 12.85 15.94 11.60
N ALA A 455 12.30 17.13 11.32
CA ALA A 455 12.08 18.16 12.34
C ALA A 455 11.03 17.75 13.39
N VAL A 456 9.98 17.05 12.98
CA VAL A 456 8.96 16.49 13.89
C VAL A 456 9.56 15.41 14.80
N ASP A 457 10.38 14.50 14.24
CA ASP A 457 11.04 13.46 15.02
C ASP A 457 12.05 14.05 16.03
N ALA A 458 12.81 15.08 15.63
CA ALA A 458 13.72 15.79 16.52
C ALA A 458 12.99 16.55 17.66
N ALA A 459 11.85 17.17 17.35
CA ALA A 459 11.00 17.85 18.34
C ALA A 459 10.38 16.85 19.33
N ALA A 460 9.93 15.68 18.85
CA ALA A 460 9.41 14.60 19.68
C ALA A 460 10.48 14.06 20.66
N GLN A 461 11.72 13.91 20.20
CA GLN A 461 12.83 13.50 21.06
C GLN A 461 13.15 14.57 22.12
N ALA A 462 13.25 15.85 21.74
CA ALA A 462 13.48 16.96 22.67
C ALA A 462 12.38 17.07 23.74
N ARG A 463 11.12 16.82 23.36
CA ARG A 463 9.99 16.78 24.28
C ARG A 463 10.13 15.63 25.29
N THR A 464 10.47 14.43 24.84
CA THR A 464 10.65 13.29 25.76
C THR A 464 11.78 13.54 26.78
N THR A 465 12.85 14.24 26.37
CA THR A 465 13.92 14.63 27.30
C THR A 465 13.44 15.65 28.34
N LEU A 466 12.68 16.66 27.93
CA LEU A 466 12.14 17.68 28.85
C LEU A 466 11.07 17.10 29.80
N GLU A 467 10.25 16.17 29.34
CA GLU A 467 9.26 15.46 30.18
C GLU A 467 9.96 14.61 31.26
N ASN A 468 11.05 13.93 30.92
CA ASN A 468 11.86 13.17 31.86
C ASN A 468 12.56 14.08 32.89
N GLU A 469 13.08 15.23 32.47
CA GLU A 469 13.68 16.22 33.38
C GLU A 469 12.64 16.84 34.31
N ALA A 470 11.45 17.19 33.80
CA ALA A 470 10.35 17.70 34.61
C ALA A 470 9.83 16.65 35.62
N ALA A 471 9.84 15.36 35.26
CA ALA A 471 9.51 14.27 36.19
C ALA A 471 10.56 14.13 37.29
N ARG A 472 11.85 14.25 36.96
CA ARG A 472 12.96 14.20 37.92
C ARG A 472 12.94 15.38 38.89
N LEU A 473 12.69 16.60 38.39
CA LEU A 473 12.57 17.80 39.22
C LEU A 473 11.38 17.71 40.18
N ARG A 474 10.22 17.21 39.74
CA ARG A 474 9.06 16.97 40.62
C ARG A 474 9.38 16.01 41.76
N LEU A 475 10.10 14.93 41.47
CA LEU A 475 10.45 13.92 42.47
C LEU A 475 11.43 14.48 43.50
N HIS A 476 12.38 15.31 43.05
CA HIS A 476 13.33 15.99 43.92
C HIS A 476 12.67 17.05 44.81
N ILE A 477 11.74 17.83 44.28
CA ILE A 477 10.93 18.78 45.07
C ILE A 477 10.14 18.03 46.14
N ALA A 478 9.49 16.91 45.79
CA ALA A 478 8.74 16.11 46.76
C ALA A 478 9.62 15.50 47.87
N GLU A 479 10.87 15.13 47.56
CA GLU A 479 11.85 14.67 48.56
C GLU A 479 12.28 15.79 49.51
N LEU A 480 12.54 16.99 48.97
CA LEU A 480 12.91 18.17 49.75
C LEU A 480 11.75 18.66 50.64
N GLU A 481 10.52 18.66 50.13
CA GLU A 481 9.31 18.97 50.91
C GLU A 481 9.09 17.97 52.05
N LYS A 482 9.37 16.68 51.80
CA LYS A 482 9.28 15.63 52.83
C LYS A 482 10.39 15.76 53.89
N ALA A 483 11.60 16.17 53.50
CA ALA A 483 12.68 16.48 54.43
C ALA A 483 12.35 17.74 55.26
N LEU A 484 11.72 18.74 54.66
CA LEU A 484 11.24 19.95 55.34
C LEU A 484 10.17 19.63 56.39
N ALA A 485 9.24 18.71 56.08
CA ALA A 485 8.20 18.25 57.01
C ALA A 485 8.74 17.42 58.19
N ALA A 486 9.92 16.80 58.05
CA ALA A 486 10.57 16.00 59.09
C ALA A 486 11.41 16.85 60.07
N THR A 487 11.73 18.09 59.71
CA THR A 487 12.61 18.98 60.49
C THR A 487 11.76 19.97 61.29
N GLY A 488 11.55 19.68 62.57
CA GLY A 488 10.75 20.52 63.46
C GLY A 488 11.45 21.84 63.81
N THR A 489 10.76 22.95 63.53
CA THR A 489 10.89 24.30 64.11
C THR A 489 12.11 25.18 63.84
N ASP A 490 13.18 24.70 63.21
CA ASP A 490 14.23 25.57 62.64
C ASP A 490 14.39 25.26 61.14
N LEU A 491 13.65 25.98 60.29
CA LEU A 491 13.79 25.86 58.83
C LEU A 491 15.09 26.57 58.39
N PRO A 492 16.05 25.88 57.75
CA PRO A 492 17.16 26.56 57.09
C PRO A 492 16.63 27.29 55.85
N ASP A 493 16.80 28.62 55.80
CA ASP A 493 16.40 29.46 54.65
C ASP A 493 16.94 28.92 53.30
N ASP A 494 18.10 28.25 53.34
CA ASP A 494 18.74 27.62 52.17
C ASP A 494 17.88 26.53 51.51
N LEU A 495 17.11 25.74 52.29
CA LEU A 495 16.27 24.67 51.74
C LEU A 495 14.99 25.21 51.09
N LEU A 496 14.41 26.28 51.66
CA LEU A 496 13.28 26.98 51.06
C LEU A 496 13.69 27.65 49.74
N ALA A 497 14.86 28.31 49.72
CA ALA A 497 15.40 28.94 48.51
C ALA A 497 15.63 27.92 47.38
N GLU A 498 16.08 26.70 47.70
CA GLU A 498 16.31 25.65 46.70
C GLU A 498 15.00 25.09 46.13
N VAL A 499 13.96 24.91 46.95
CA VAL A 499 12.62 24.50 46.48
C VAL A 499 12.00 25.54 45.55
N GLU A 500 12.12 26.83 45.88
CA GLU A 500 11.65 27.92 44.99
C GLU A 500 12.40 27.93 43.65
N ARG A 501 13.72 27.71 43.67
CA ARG A 501 14.55 27.64 42.46
C ARG A 501 14.14 26.49 41.55
N LEU A 502 13.93 25.31 42.12
CA LEU A 502 13.51 24.11 41.38
C LEU A 502 12.07 24.25 40.87
N GLY A 503 11.19 24.93 41.61
CA GLY A 503 9.83 25.26 41.18
C GLY A 503 9.80 26.19 39.95
N LEU A 504 10.66 27.21 39.94
CA LEU A 504 10.85 28.09 38.78
C LEU A 504 11.37 27.31 37.55
N ALA A 505 12.35 26.42 37.74
CA ALA A 505 12.89 25.57 36.67
C ALA A 505 11.83 24.60 36.09
N LEU A 506 10.93 24.08 36.92
CA LEU A 506 9.83 23.22 36.48
C LEU A 506 8.78 23.99 35.66
N GLU A 507 8.46 25.22 36.05
CA GLU A 507 7.55 26.10 35.31
C GLU A 507 8.12 26.51 33.94
N THR A 508 9.43 26.75 33.84
CA THR A 508 10.08 26.99 32.54
C THR A 508 10.04 25.76 31.64
N ALA A 509 10.35 24.57 32.14
CA ALA A 509 10.28 23.34 31.36
C ALA A 509 8.85 23.03 30.87
N ARG A 510 7.82 23.31 31.67
CA ARG A 510 6.41 23.16 31.25
C ARG A 510 6.03 24.11 30.12
N LYS A 511 6.50 25.35 30.16
CA LYS A 511 6.24 26.34 29.11
C LYS A 511 6.93 25.94 27.79
N GLU A 512 8.12 25.37 27.86
CA GLU A 512 8.84 24.85 26.68
C GLU A 512 8.12 23.65 26.05
N ILE A 513 7.62 22.71 26.87
CA ILE A 513 6.80 21.58 26.38
C ILE A 513 5.52 22.08 25.70
N ALA A 514 4.83 23.07 26.27
CA ALA A 514 3.62 23.65 25.69
C ALA A 514 3.88 24.42 24.37
N ALA A 515 5.07 25.01 24.22
CA ALA A 515 5.48 25.67 22.97
C ALA A 515 5.75 24.65 21.87
N LEU A 516 6.45 23.56 22.18
CA LEU A 516 6.71 22.45 21.24
C LEU A 516 5.41 21.77 20.79
N GLU A 517 4.42 21.59 21.68
CA GLU A 517 3.10 21.05 21.30
C GLU A 517 2.33 21.92 20.29
N ALA A 518 2.56 23.23 20.28
CA ALA A 518 1.94 24.14 19.33
C ALA A 518 2.63 24.09 17.96
N GLU A 519 3.95 23.90 17.94
CA GLU A 519 4.74 23.71 16.71
C GLU A 519 4.48 22.34 16.05
N ASP A 520 4.38 21.26 16.84
CA ASP A 520 4.00 19.92 16.35
C ASP A 520 2.65 19.91 15.62
N ARG A 521 1.66 20.65 16.14
CA ARG A 521 0.35 20.78 15.49
C ARG A 521 0.44 21.50 14.15
N ASN A 522 1.27 22.53 14.05
CA ASN A 522 1.46 23.26 12.78
C ASN A 522 2.24 22.43 11.76
N ALA A 523 3.24 21.66 12.20
CA ALA A 523 4.01 20.76 11.36
C ALA A 523 3.16 19.57 10.86
N ALA A 524 2.34 18.95 11.71
CA ALA A 524 1.43 17.87 11.33
C ALA A 524 0.34 18.33 10.33
N ILE A 525 -0.15 19.57 10.46
CA ILE A 525 -1.08 20.16 9.49
C ILE A 525 -0.40 20.35 8.13
N LEU A 526 0.88 20.76 8.11
CA LEU A 526 1.65 20.91 6.87
C LEU A 526 2.00 19.56 6.22
N ALA A 527 2.36 18.56 7.01
CA ALA A 527 2.63 17.19 6.52
C ALA A 527 1.39 16.55 5.90
N ASN A 528 0.24 16.60 6.58
CA ASN A 528 -1.04 16.11 6.04
C ASN A 528 -1.47 16.87 4.76
N ALA A 529 -1.19 18.17 4.69
CA ALA A 529 -1.51 18.97 3.50
C ALA A 529 -0.58 18.63 2.30
N LEU A 530 0.68 18.25 2.56
CA LEU A 530 1.62 17.83 1.52
C LEU A 530 1.37 16.39 1.04
N GLU A 531 1.03 15.47 1.94
CA GLU A 531 0.65 14.08 1.61
C GLU A 531 -0.59 14.07 0.71
N ALA A 532 -1.62 14.85 1.06
CA ALA A 532 -2.81 15.03 0.23
C ALA A 532 -2.49 15.64 -1.16
N ALA A 533 -1.42 16.43 -1.27
CA ALA A 533 -0.97 16.97 -2.55
C ALA A 533 -0.22 15.92 -3.39
N SER A 534 0.57 15.04 -2.76
CA SER A 534 1.25 13.93 -3.42
C SER A 534 0.25 12.90 -3.99
N ASP A 535 -0.74 12.50 -3.19
CA ASP A 535 -1.83 11.61 -3.62
C ASP A 535 -2.59 12.17 -4.83
N ARG A 536 -2.75 13.50 -4.88
CA ARG A 536 -3.40 14.17 -6.00
C ARG A 536 -2.56 14.14 -7.27
N ILE A 537 -1.24 14.21 -7.16
CA ILE A 537 -0.32 14.12 -8.30
C ILE A 537 -0.35 12.70 -8.89
N ASP A 538 -0.39 11.67 -8.06
CA ASP A 538 -0.43 10.28 -8.54
C ASP A 538 -1.78 9.91 -9.16
N ALA A 539 -2.88 10.43 -8.61
CA ALA A 539 -4.20 10.31 -9.24
C ALA A 539 -4.24 10.95 -10.65
N LEU A 540 -3.55 12.08 -10.84
CA LEU A 540 -3.47 12.77 -12.13
C LEU A 540 -2.60 12.01 -13.15
N LYS A 541 -1.51 11.36 -12.71
CA LYS A 541 -0.70 10.47 -13.58
C LYS A 541 -1.53 9.27 -14.07
N LEU A 542 -2.28 8.64 -13.17
CA LEU A 542 -3.11 7.47 -13.50
C LEU A 542 -4.22 7.83 -14.51
N ALA A 543 -4.81 9.03 -14.39
CA ALA A 543 -5.79 9.54 -15.34
C ALA A 543 -5.19 9.83 -16.73
N LEU A 544 -3.94 10.30 -16.78
CA LEU A 544 -3.21 10.53 -18.03
C LEU A 544 -2.93 9.22 -18.78
N ASP A 545 -2.54 8.17 -18.05
CA ASP A 545 -2.28 6.84 -18.61
C ASP A 545 -3.57 6.19 -19.16
N ALA A 546 -4.69 6.35 -18.46
CA ALA A 546 -6.00 5.87 -18.90
C ALA A 546 -6.47 6.58 -20.18
N ALA A 547 -6.25 7.91 -20.27
CA ALA A 547 -6.57 8.68 -21.47
C ALA A 547 -5.72 8.26 -22.68
N ASN A 548 -4.43 7.97 -22.48
CA ASN A 548 -3.55 7.46 -23.53
C ASN A 548 -3.97 6.07 -24.03
N ALA A 549 -4.43 5.19 -23.14
CA ALA A 549 -4.93 3.86 -23.52
C ALA A 549 -6.22 3.94 -24.37
N GLU A 550 -7.10 4.89 -24.08
CA GLU A 550 -8.34 5.10 -24.83
C GLU A 550 -8.08 5.70 -26.23
N ILE A 551 -7.10 6.59 -26.34
CA ILE A 551 -6.63 7.11 -27.64
C ILE A 551 -6.11 5.97 -28.53
N GLU A 552 -5.41 4.98 -27.98
CA GLU A 552 -4.93 3.82 -28.75
C GLU A 552 -6.07 2.87 -29.15
N ARG A 553 -7.14 2.74 -28.35
CA ARG A 553 -8.35 1.98 -28.73
C ARG A 553 -9.16 2.65 -29.83
N LEU A 554 -9.29 3.97 -29.79
CA LEU A 554 -10.03 4.71 -30.82
C LEU A 554 -9.29 4.71 -32.17
N LYS A 555 -7.96 4.55 -32.17
CA LYS A 555 -7.16 4.36 -33.39
C LYS A 555 -7.36 2.99 -34.04
N THR A 556 -7.75 1.95 -33.29
CA THR A 556 -7.89 0.58 -33.83
C THR A 556 -9.29 0.27 -34.36
N ALA A 557 -10.27 1.15 -34.14
CA ALA A 557 -11.69 0.84 -34.34
C ALA A 557 -12.37 1.49 -35.57
N SER A 558 -11.68 2.20 -36.47
CA SER A 558 -12.35 3.02 -37.50
C SER A 558 -12.18 2.55 -38.96
N ALA A 559 -13.29 2.13 -39.60
CA ALA A 559 -13.68 2.40 -41.01
C ALA A 559 -15.13 1.90 -41.30
N PRO A 560 -15.90 2.47 -42.28
CA PRO A 560 -15.50 3.38 -43.36
C PRO A 560 -16.04 4.82 -43.20
N VAL A 561 -15.43 5.76 -43.93
CA VAL A 561 -15.39 7.19 -43.63
C VAL A 561 -15.73 8.04 -44.87
N ASP A 562 -16.42 9.17 -44.66
CA ASP A 562 -16.69 10.24 -45.63
C ASP A 562 -15.39 10.89 -46.15
N GLU A 563 -15.33 11.23 -47.44
CA GLU A 563 -14.17 11.81 -48.17
C GLU A 563 -13.52 13.05 -47.48
N THR A 564 -14.28 13.81 -46.69
CA THR A 564 -13.76 14.98 -45.94
C THR A 564 -12.96 14.59 -44.70
N LEU A 565 -13.27 13.44 -44.14
CA LEU A 565 -12.68 12.92 -42.91
C LEU A 565 -11.46 12.04 -43.27
N GLU A 566 -11.41 11.43 -44.46
CA GLU A 566 -10.17 10.87 -45.05
C GLU A 566 -9.08 11.93 -45.23
N ALA A 567 -9.41 13.09 -45.80
CA ALA A 567 -8.45 14.18 -45.96
C ALA A 567 -7.93 14.72 -44.61
N ARG A 568 -8.82 14.80 -43.60
CA ARG A 568 -8.43 15.22 -42.25
C ARG A 568 -7.61 14.14 -41.51
N ILE A 569 -7.89 12.87 -41.78
CA ILE A 569 -7.10 11.75 -41.28
C ILE A 569 -5.70 11.77 -41.90
N GLU A 570 -5.54 11.99 -43.21
CA GLU A 570 -4.22 12.09 -43.84
C GLU A 570 -3.38 13.24 -43.26
N GLU A 571 -3.99 14.40 -43.03
CA GLU A 571 -3.32 15.55 -42.40
C GLU A 571 -2.87 15.22 -40.96
N LEU A 572 -3.74 14.58 -40.17
CA LEU A 572 -3.43 14.17 -38.80
C LEU A 572 -2.43 13.01 -38.73
N VAL A 573 -2.42 12.10 -39.71
CA VAL A 573 -1.44 11.02 -39.82
C VAL A 573 -0.06 11.57 -40.18
N ALA A 574 0.02 12.57 -41.06
CA ALA A 574 1.26 13.27 -41.36
C ALA A 574 1.80 14.02 -40.13
N ALA A 575 0.93 14.72 -39.39
CA ALA A 575 1.30 15.40 -38.15
C ALA A 575 1.78 14.42 -37.07
N LEU A 576 1.06 13.30 -36.86
CA LEU A 576 1.43 12.24 -35.92
C LEU A 576 2.75 11.56 -36.33
N GLY A 577 3.01 11.41 -37.62
CA GLY A 577 4.29 10.92 -38.15
C GLY A 577 5.45 11.83 -37.76
N SER A 578 5.27 13.15 -37.86
CA SER A 578 6.30 14.13 -37.48
C SER A 578 6.54 14.20 -35.97
N GLU A 579 5.51 14.00 -35.15
CA GLU A 579 5.66 13.96 -33.70
C GLU A 579 6.26 12.63 -33.22
N ARG A 580 5.97 11.51 -33.89
CA ARG A 580 6.62 10.22 -33.61
C ARG A 580 8.12 10.24 -33.91
N THR A 581 8.54 10.91 -34.99
CA THR A 581 9.97 11.07 -35.28
C THR A 581 10.65 11.99 -34.27
N ARG A 582 10.00 13.07 -33.83
CA ARG A 582 10.48 13.93 -32.74
C ARG A 582 10.60 13.18 -31.40
N ALA A 583 9.62 12.37 -31.04
CA ALA A 583 9.66 11.56 -29.83
C ALA A 583 10.79 10.52 -29.90
N ALA A 584 11.00 9.88 -31.06
CA ALA A 584 12.12 8.95 -31.25
C ALA A 584 13.49 9.63 -31.12
N THR A 585 13.64 10.87 -31.63
CA THR A 585 14.87 11.64 -31.45
C THR A 585 15.10 12.04 -29.99
N LEU A 586 14.05 12.47 -29.28
CA LEU A 586 14.15 12.84 -27.86
C LEU A 586 14.47 11.63 -26.98
N GLU A 587 13.95 10.44 -27.30
CA GLU A 587 14.27 9.21 -26.58
C GLU A 587 15.74 8.78 -26.84
N GLN A 588 16.26 8.97 -28.05
CA GLN A 588 17.69 8.79 -28.34
C GLN A 588 18.56 9.78 -27.56
N GLU A 589 18.13 11.03 -27.42
CA GLU A 589 18.85 12.02 -26.61
C GLU A 589 18.79 11.68 -25.12
N ARG A 590 17.64 11.25 -24.60
CA ARG A 590 17.47 10.82 -23.20
C ARG A 590 18.37 9.64 -22.87
N THR A 591 18.44 8.64 -23.74
CA THR A 591 19.31 7.46 -23.56
C THR A 591 20.79 7.80 -23.68
N ALA A 592 21.16 8.74 -24.56
CA ALA A 592 22.53 9.26 -24.63
C ALA A 592 22.91 10.03 -23.35
N LEU A 593 22.02 10.85 -22.80
CA LEU A 593 22.23 11.59 -21.56
C LEU A 593 22.29 10.67 -20.34
N SER A 594 21.42 9.67 -20.23
CA SER A 594 21.45 8.70 -19.13
C SER A 594 22.74 7.88 -19.15
N THR A 595 23.23 7.52 -20.34
CA THR A 595 24.52 6.83 -20.49
C THR A 595 25.68 7.72 -20.05
N ARG A 596 25.66 9.01 -20.40
CA ARG A 596 26.68 9.97 -19.92
C ARG A 596 26.63 10.15 -18.40
N LEU A 597 25.44 10.19 -17.81
CA LEU A 597 25.25 10.31 -16.37
C LEU A 597 25.79 9.08 -15.64
N ALA A 598 25.47 7.87 -16.10
CA ALA A 598 26.01 6.63 -15.53
C ALA A 598 27.55 6.56 -15.62
N VAL A 599 28.14 7.04 -16.73
CA VAL A 599 29.60 7.14 -16.86
C VAL A 599 30.17 8.17 -15.89
N ALA A 600 29.52 9.32 -15.71
CA ALA A 600 29.95 10.34 -14.76
C ALA A 600 29.90 9.84 -13.31
N GLU A 601 28.81 9.17 -12.91
CA GLU A 601 28.66 8.56 -11.58
C GLU A 601 29.71 7.48 -11.31
N ALA A 602 29.97 6.60 -12.28
CA ALA A 602 31.03 5.61 -12.18
C ALA A 602 32.43 6.25 -12.05
N THR A 603 32.62 7.45 -12.60
CA THR A 603 33.87 8.21 -12.49
C THR A 603 33.98 8.89 -11.14
N ILE A 604 32.89 9.48 -10.63
CA ILE A 604 32.82 10.05 -9.27
C ILE A 604 33.10 8.97 -8.23
N GLY A 605 32.41 7.83 -8.29
CA GLY A 605 32.63 6.74 -7.34
C GLY A 605 34.02 6.10 -7.44
N ARG A 606 34.74 6.28 -8.55
CA ARG A 606 36.17 5.90 -8.65
C ARG A 606 37.07 6.93 -7.98
N LEU A 607 36.84 8.22 -8.27
CA LEU A 607 37.58 9.33 -7.67
C LEU A 607 37.38 9.40 -6.15
N GLU A 608 36.20 9.08 -5.65
CA GLU A 608 35.91 8.99 -4.21
C GLU A 608 36.68 7.84 -3.54
N ARG A 609 36.79 6.68 -4.21
CA ARG A 609 37.60 5.55 -3.72
C ARG A 609 39.10 5.87 -3.76
N GLU A 610 39.56 6.54 -4.80
CA GLU A 610 40.96 7.03 -4.90
C GLU A 610 41.25 8.10 -3.84
N ALA A 611 40.31 9.01 -3.58
CA ALA A 611 40.43 10.02 -2.52
C ALA A 611 40.39 9.42 -1.11
N ALA A 612 39.55 8.41 -0.88
CA ALA A 612 39.51 7.66 0.39
C ALA A 612 40.82 6.90 0.64
N GLN A 613 41.38 6.26 -0.38
CA GLN A 613 42.69 5.60 -0.29
C GLN A 613 43.85 6.59 -0.09
N ALA A 614 43.79 7.77 -0.71
CA ALA A 614 44.79 8.82 -0.50
C ALA A 614 44.72 9.45 0.90
N GLY A 615 43.51 9.54 1.49
CA GLY A 615 43.31 10.02 2.86
C GLY A 615 43.94 9.10 3.90
N ASP A 616 43.79 7.78 3.74
CA ASP A 616 44.22 6.77 4.73
C ASP A 616 45.77 6.64 4.80
N LEU A 617 46.46 6.72 3.67
CA LEU A 617 47.93 6.67 3.58
C LEU A 617 48.62 7.87 4.24
N ALA A 618 48.01 9.05 4.21
CA ALA A 618 48.60 10.29 4.73
C ALA A 618 48.31 10.53 6.23
N THR A 619 47.30 9.87 6.80
CA THR A 619 47.10 9.80 8.27
C THR A 619 48.10 8.88 8.98
N GLN A 620 48.74 7.95 8.26
CA GLN A 620 49.70 6.99 8.82
C GLN A 620 51.18 7.45 8.78
N LEU A 621 51.49 8.59 8.13
CA LEU A 621 52.85 9.13 7.98
C LEU A 621 53.05 10.40 8.83
N PRO A 622 53.59 10.29 10.06
CA PRO A 622 53.93 11.48 10.86
C PRO A 622 55.10 12.24 10.23
N LEU A 623 55.11 13.58 10.34
CA LEU A 623 56.20 14.43 9.83
C LEU A 623 57.55 14.05 10.45
N ALA A 624 57.55 13.55 11.69
CA ALA A 624 58.74 13.02 12.35
C ALA A 624 59.38 11.84 11.59
N LEU A 625 58.58 10.94 11.02
CA LEU A 625 59.07 9.81 10.23
C LEU A 625 59.62 10.27 8.87
N LEU A 626 59.02 11.32 8.28
CA LEU A 626 59.52 11.95 7.06
C LEU A 626 60.84 12.70 7.28
N ALA A 627 61.00 13.39 8.40
CA ALA A 627 62.26 14.05 8.77
C ALA A 627 63.40 13.03 8.92
N GLN A 628 63.12 11.87 9.54
CA GLN A 628 64.07 10.77 9.65
C GLN A 628 64.40 10.15 8.28
N ALA A 629 63.40 9.88 7.45
CA ALA A 629 63.61 9.35 6.09
C ALA A 629 64.37 10.32 5.18
N ARG A 630 64.22 11.63 5.42
CA ARG A 630 64.95 12.68 4.68
C ARG A 630 66.36 12.94 5.20
N GLY A 631 66.75 12.37 6.35
CA GLY A 631 68.08 12.50 6.93
C GLY A 631 68.31 13.84 7.65
N ALA A 632 67.24 14.42 8.21
CA ALA A 632 67.33 15.63 9.01
C ALA A 632 68.14 15.40 10.30
N ASP A 633 68.75 16.46 10.83
CA ASP A 633 69.44 16.43 12.12
C ASP A 633 68.45 16.33 13.29
N ASP A 634 68.97 16.09 14.50
CA ASP A 634 68.14 15.93 15.71
C ASP A 634 67.26 17.17 15.98
N ALA A 635 67.73 18.36 15.58
CA ALA A 635 66.96 19.59 15.66
C ALA A 635 65.78 19.60 14.69
N GLY A 636 65.98 19.17 13.44
CA GLY A 636 64.93 19.03 12.43
C GLY A 636 63.87 17.98 12.82
N ILE A 637 64.28 16.83 13.36
CA ILE A 637 63.34 15.79 13.83
C ILE A 637 62.50 16.29 15.02
N LYS A 638 63.12 17.03 15.95
CA LYS A 638 62.42 17.64 17.10
C LYS A 638 61.44 18.72 16.64
N ALA A 639 61.79 19.50 15.62
CA ALA A 639 60.88 20.48 15.02
C ALA A 639 59.69 19.80 14.34
N ALA A 640 59.91 18.76 13.52
CA ALA A 640 58.85 17.99 12.87
C ALA A 640 57.87 17.35 13.88
N THR A 641 58.40 16.77 14.96
CA THR A 641 57.58 16.22 16.07
C THR A 641 56.78 17.31 16.79
N GLY A 642 57.35 18.51 16.93
CA GLY A 642 56.66 19.67 17.49
C GLY A 642 55.51 20.15 16.60
N ALA A 643 55.71 20.16 15.28
CA ALA A 643 54.66 20.50 14.31
C ALA A 643 53.52 19.47 14.33
N ASP A 644 53.83 18.16 14.33
CA ASP A 644 52.83 17.08 14.43
C ASP A 644 51.92 17.23 15.67
N LYS A 645 52.49 17.64 16.81
CA LYS A 645 51.74 17.87 18.06
C LYS A 645 50.84 19.10 17.98
N LEU A 646 51.30 20.16 17.31
CA LEU A 646 50.55 21.41 17.17
C LEU A 646 49.41 21.31 16.14
N ILE A 647 49.60 20.51 15.09
CA ILE A 647 48.57 20.24 14.07
C ILE A 647 47.45 19.34 14.64
N GLY A 648 47.76 18.48 15.61
CA GLY A 648 46.75 17.68 16.31
C GLY A 648 45.99 16.72 15.38
N ALA A 649 44.67 16.59 15.57
CA ALA A 649 43.81 15.68 14.82
C ALA A 649 43.31 16.26 13.47
N ASP A 650 43.76 17.45 13.06
CA ASP A 650 43.37 18.03 11.78
C ASP A 650 44.05 17.28 10.63
N ALA A 651 43.29 16.33 10.06
CA ALA A 651 43.73 15.50 8.96
C ALA A 651 44.07 16.34 7.71
N ARG A 652 43.35 17.43 7.44
CA ARG A 652 43.56 18.24 6.23
C ARG A 652 44.85 19.05 6.34
N ALA A 653 45.09 19.66 7.49
CA ALA A 653 46.34 20.38 7.76
C ALA A 653 47.55 19.44 7.75
N ARG A 654 47.41 18.23 8.31
CA ARG A 654 48.47 17.21 8.32
C ARG A 654 48.83 16.71 6.92
N ILE A 655 47.83 16.39 6.11
CA ILE A 655 48.02 15.99 4.71
C ILE A 655 48.73 17.09 3.94
N ALA A 656 48.31 18.35 4.12
CA ALA A 656 48.92 19.48 3.44
C ALA A 656 50.38 19.69 3.87
N ALA A 657 50.71 19.57 5.16
CA ALA A 657 52.07 19.68 5.65
C ALA A 657 52.98 18.58 5.09
N VAL A 658 52.50 17.32 5.03
CA VAL A 658 53.22 16.19 4.43
C VAL A 658 53.49 16.42 2.94
N GLN A 659 52.50 16.94 2.21
CA GLN A 659 52.63 17.25 0.79
C GLN A 659 53.64 18.38 0.54
N ILE A 660 53.61 19.45 1.33
CA ILE A 660 54.56 20.57 1.23
C ILE A 660 56.00 20.08 1.43
N VAL A 661 56.24 19.25 2.44
CA VAL A 661 57.56 18.66 2.71
C VAL A 661 57.97 17.69 1.60
N GLY A 662 57.04 16.90 1.08
CA GLY A 662 57.28 15.99 -0.03
C GLY A 662 57.70 16.69 -1.32
N MET A 663 57.16 17.88 -1.56
CA MET A 663 57.44 18.69 -2.76
C MET A 663 58.70 19.57 -2.63
N ALA A 664 59.16 19.86 -1.41
CA ALA A 664 60.35 20.69 -1.19
C ALA A 664 61.66 19.93 -1.47
N ASP A 665 62.64 20.60 -2.08
CA ASP A 665 63.99 20.07 -2.27
C ASP A 665 64.68 19.83 -0.92
N ARG A 666 65.41 18.72 -0.77
CA ARG A 666 66.16 18.35 0.45
C ARG A 666 67.19 19.40 0.86
N ARG A 667 67.65 20.23 -0.07
CA ARG A 667 68.54 21.38 0.23
C ARG A 667 67.87 22.40 1.15
N LEU A 668 66.55 22.47 1.15
CA LEU A 668 65.77 23.43 1.94
C LEU A 668 65.45 22.96 3.36
N ASP A 669 65.68 21.68 3.65
CA ASP A 669 65.36 21.03 4.94
C ASP A 669 65.89 21.79 6.17
N PRO A 670 67.12 22.37 6.19
CA PRO A 670 67.63 23.12 7.35
C PRO A 670 66.79 24.34 7.74
N ALA A 671 66.12 24.98 6.78
CA ALA A 671 65.22 26.11 7.02
C ALA A 671 63.74 25.68 7.09
N LEU A 672 63.37 24.62 6.36
CA LEU A 672 62.00 24.11 6.28
C LEU A 672 61.52 23.51 7.60
N TRP A 673 62.30 22.61 8.22
CA TRP A 673 61.87 21.91 9.44
C TRP A 673 61.59 22.85 10.62
N PRO A 674 62.43 23.86 10.92
CA PRO A 674 62.16 24.85 11.97
C PRO A 674 60.96 25.77 11.66
N THR A 675 60.57 25.90 10.40
CA THR A 675 59.48 26.76 9.93
C THR A 675 58.10 26.11 10.15
N LEU A 676 57.98 24.79 10.04
CA LEU A 676 56.69 24.08 10.19
C LEU A 676 56.03 24.32 11.57
N PRO A 677 56.72 24.23 12.71
CA PRO A 677 56.10 24.54 14.01
C PRO A 677 55.66 26.00 14.15
N ALA A 678 56.35 26.93 13.48
CA ALA A 678 55.98 28.35 13.53
C ALA A 678 54.65 28.59 12.80
N LEU A 679 54.48 27.97 11.62
CA LEU A 679 53.23 28.01 10.87
C LEU A 679 52.08 27.32 11.63
N ALA A 680 52.35 26.16 12.24
CA ALA A 680 51.36 25.44 13.04
C ALA A 680 50.90 26.20 14.29
N ARG A 681 51.74 27.06 14.87
CA ARG A 681 51.37 27.92 16.02
C ARG A 681 50.49 29.10 15.62
N LEU A 682 50.57 29.54 14.37
CA LEU A 682 49.74 30.64 13.87
C LEU A 682 48.31 30.14 13.62
N ASP A 683 48.17 29.18 12.71
CA ASP A 683 46.92 28.49 12.41
C ASP A 683 47.22 27.25 11.54
N PRO A 684 46.82 26.03 11.95
CA PRO A 684 46.97 24.82 11.14
C PRO A 684 46.36 24.91 9.73
N ALA A 685 45.32 25.74 9.51
CA ALA A 685 44.72 25.93 8.19
C ALA A 685 45.66 26.63 7.18
N VAL A 686 46.73 27.27 7.65
CA VAL A 686 47.75 27.92 6.78
C VAL A 686 48.46 26.89 5.90
N PHE A 687 48.65 25.66 6.37
CA PHE A 687 49.26 24.59 5.55
C PHE A 687 48.43 24.26 4.31
N VAL A 688 47.10 24.26 4.44
CA VAL A 688 46.19 24.00 3.32
C VAL A 688 46.29 25.13 2.28
N LYS A 689 46.25 26.38 2.73
CA LYS A 689 46.37 27.56 1.85
C LYS A 689 47.73 27.58 1.13
N LEU A 690 48.82 27.28 1.84
CA LEU A 690 50.16 27.25 1.28
C LEU A 690 50.31 26.13 0.24
N ARG A 691 49.78 24.93 0.53
CA ARG A 691 49.76 23.81 -0.42
C ARG A 691 48.99 24.18 -1.68
N ASP A 692 47.79 24.75 -1.55
CA ASP A 692 46.95 25.08 -2.71
C ASP A 692 47.60 26.16 -3.57
N HIS A 693 48.26 27.15 -2.94
CA HIS A 693 49.07 28.14 -3.65
C HIS A 693 50.25 27.51 -4.41
N PHE A 694 50.92 26.53 -3.80
CA PHE A 694 52.05 25.82 -4.41
C PHE A 694 51.62 24.90 -5.57
N LEU A 695 50.47 24.23 -5.44
CA LEU A 695 49.87 23.42 -6.50
C LEU A 695 49.37 24.28 -7.67
N ALA A 696 48.77 25.44 -7.38
CA ALA A 696 48.32 26.39 -8.39
C ALA A 696 49.49 26.98 -9.20
N ALA A 697 50.66 27.15 -8.57
CA ALA A 697 51.90 27.54 -9.23
C ALA A 697 52.58 26.39 -10.00
N ALA A 698 51.96 25.21 -10.07
CA ALA A 698 52.43 24.02 -10.78
C ALA A 698 53.88 23.61 -10.44
N GLY A 699 54.32 23.84 -9.19
CA GLY A 699 55.67 23.50 -8.74
C GLY A 699 56.80 24.40 -9.28
N GLN A 700 56.47 25.52 -9.94
CA GLN A 700 57.45 26.51 -10.40
C GLN A 700 57.77 27.60 -9.36
N LEU A 701 57.15 27.53 -8.18
CA LEU A 701 57.35 28.50 -7.11
C LEU A 701 58.67 28.22 -6.37
N ASP A 702 59.56 29.21 -6.31
CA ASP A 702 60.75 29.14 -5.45
C ASP A 702 60.33 29.34 -3.99
N LEU A 703 60.25 28.22 -3.25
CA LEU A 703 59.82 28.18 -1.85
C LEU A 703 60.66 29.10 -0.95
N ALA A 704 61.96 29.19 -1.20
CA ALA A 704 62.84 29.99 -0.37
C ALA A 704 62.64 31.48 -0.63
N LYS A 705 62.40 31.89 -1.88
CA LYS A 705 62.02 33.27 -2.21
C LYS A 705 60.65 33.64 -1.65
N PHE A 706 59.67 32.74 -1.73
CA PHE A 706 58.34 32.94 -1.17
C PHE A 706 58.37 33.18 0.34
N PHE A 707 59.09 32.35 1.11
CA PHE A 707 59.19 32.53 2.55
C PHE A 707 60.01 33.76 2.97
N LEU A 708 60.82 34.34 2.08
CA LEU A 708 61.52 35.60 2.34
C LEU A 708 60.63 36.83 2.10
N GLU A 709 59.73 36.78 1.12
CA GLU A 709 58.82 37.87 0.76
C GLU A 709 57.57 37.88 1.65
N GLU A 710 56.93 36.73 1.85
CA GLU A 710 55.65 36.59 2.57
C GLU A 710 55.83 36.08 4.03
N GLY A 711 57.03 35.61 4.38
CA GLY A 711 57.32 35.05 5.71
C GLY A 711 57.04 35.97 6.91
N PRO A 712 57.29 37.29 6.85
CA PRO A 712 56.92 38.21 7.94
C PRO A 712 55.39 38.26 8.18
N GLY A 713 54.59 38.14 7.12
CA GLY A 713 53.12 38.09 7.20
C GLY A 713 52.59 36.75 7.74
N LEU A 714 53.39 35.68 7.62
CA LEU A 714 53.11 34.34 8.14
C LEU A 714 53.69 34.10 9.55
N GLY A 715 54.14 35.15 10.24
CA GLY A 715 54.60 35.09 11.63
C GLY A 715 56.00 34.49 11.81
N LEU A 716 56.83 34.43 10.76
CA LEU A 716 58.20 33.92 10.86
C LEU A 716 59.12 34.93 11.55
N SER A 717 59.91 34.45 12.51
CA SER A 717 60.86 35.29 13.24
C SER A 717 62.06 35.67 12.36
N GLY A 718 62.72 36.78 12.68
CA GLY A 718 63.91 37.25 11.93
C GLY A 718 65.02 36.21 11.84
N ALA A 719 65.17 35.34 12.85
CA ALA A 719 66.12 34.24 12.82
C ALA A 719 65.78 33.14 11.81
N LEU A 720 64.49 32.87 11.58
CA LEU A 720 64.03 31.90 10.57
C LEU A 720 64.19 32.47 9.15
N LEU A 721 63.94 33.76 8.96
CA LEU A 721 64.17 34.44 7.68
C LEU A 721 65.66 34.44 7.28
N GLU A 722 66.58 34.61 8.23
CA GLU A 722 68.02 34.48 7.97
C GLU A 722 68.45 33.04 7.59
N LEU A 723 67.76 32.01 8.09
CA LEU A 723 67.99 30.63 7.64
C LEU A 723 67.55 30.43 6.20
N TRP A 724 66.38 30.98 5.81
CA TRP A 724 65.93 30.94 4.42
C TRP A 724 66.85 31.71 3.46
N LYS A 725 67.43 32.84 3.88
CA LYS A 725 68.47 33.56 3.10
C LYS A 725 69.72 32.71 2.89
N ARG A 726 70.23 32.10 3.96
CA ARG A 726 71.46 31.29 3.93
C ARG A 726 71.34 30.04 3.03
N VAL A 727 70.14 29.51 2.89
CA VAL A 727 69.86 28.35 2.04
C VAL A 727 69.74 28.73 0.56
N LEU A 728 69.38 29.98 0.25
CA LEU A 728 69.30 30.50 -1.12
C LEU A 728 70.68 30.90 -1.70
N GLY A 729 71.65 31.23 -0.83
CA GLY A 729 73.00 31.64 -1.20
C GLY A 729 73.51 32.80 -0.36
#